data_AF-A0AAI9IF28-F1
#
_entry.id   AF-A0AAI9IF28-F1
#
_cell.length_a   1.000
_cell.length_b   1.000
_cell.length_c   1.000
_cell.angle_alpha   90.00
_cell.angle_beta   90.00
_cell.angle_gamma   90.00
#
_symmetry.space_group_name_H-M   'P 1'
#
loop_
_entity.id
_entity.type
_entity.pdbx_description
1 polymer ?
#
loop_
_entity_poly.entity_id
_entity_poly.type
_entity_poly.pdbx_seq_one_letter_code
_entity_poly.pdbx_strand_id
1 'polypeptide(L)'
;MTPVSICPAIQGVVPTLKADPAKPWIVTKEVVPLSQAFPPGVVIEFLDCTPVPISSLVPSAGPKLVPTLKPLPEPVLTPVLTPVVKPVLKTADAPVVAPGEKPVLVTTPVATPKSVPVPVSVSVPVPASTPATSSQPAVAGQAKGAGVTDSTSGSAAQTLPVVALGAAVALPAAMAVAAPKSPVLPDSQFRSLRDNDNTLKLEGGRTVNFKPGDIKTKAGEPDLLIGTDGNDRLDDWGTGLDEAIRRNRPRFTRFVGGGGDDVIIGGAKADTMWGGTGNDIMLGRDGDDTLYGEEGDDRLDGDNGNDLLVGGAGRDDLAGGLGNDTLFGGDGDDLMYGYQLFGNLQPALLPGQTDDDVMDGGAGNDTMNGGFGNDQMWGGTGDDRLRGGSGDDKLYGDEGNDILFGEDGNDVLMGGDGDDELYGDFRRAYASPDNDVGGNDLLYGGAGKDSLYGGVGDDLLDGGSGEDYLEGGKGDDIYVVDNVNDKVVENANEGHDTVIASCSYTLSGEVEDLRLTEGGDFDAIGNARDNLLTGNSGDNVLDGGKGIDTMIGGRGNDTYMVDNLGDKIVENAGEGIDTVVSRISYTLGDNLENLTLMDASKPESEIINGKKMLTYGSPRFYLLDYKQGDEVPGYKGTCSETSVANVCVMAGLSVSEGDVVKKAIANGWCNTSAADESTRGSSNPFSQVAMLNSYGLRAEIVDGYNIKRMAELVRDGRGVMLSVNAGKLWGVPEYVEGGWVNHKITVTGVVCDAETGEVAGFYIADSGRGRTSDGCRYLTLEEVRNAADVIGAGMITTLEPIKMRDQNMDAIGNALDNVLTGNRGNNLMKGGKGNDTLIGEAGNDTYVFSRGDGRDVIVDNDKTRGNLDVLQLTDINQNNLWFRRSGNDLYIDIMGSSDRVTVKDWYVGGVSGSDNRIERIKTADGNTLYDSDVDKLVQAMASFAPPAATQTSWVNGQTSQDKVLMTVTH
;
A
#
# COMPACT_ATOMS: atom_id res chain seq x y z
N MET A 1 16.05 39.85 37.48
CA MET A 1 16.81 39.67 38.74
C MET A 1 17.09 38.18 38.90
N THR A 2 18.20 37.82 39.52
CA THR A 2 18.49 36.47 40.06
C THR A 2 17.54 36.13 41.24
N PRO A 3 17.41 34.86 41.71
CA PRO A 3 18.45 33.82 41.74
C PRO A 3 18.09 32.40 41.28
N VAL A 4 19.16 31.65 40.98
CA VAL A 4 19.21 30.18 41.01
C VAL A 4 19.95 29.76 42.29
N SER A 5 19.47 28.70 42.96
CA SER A 5 20.16 27.96 44.05
C SER A 5 19.56 26.54 44.03
N ILE A 6 20.29 25.42 43.85
CA ILE A 6 21.33 24.84 44.72
C ILE A 6 20.71 24.59 46.12
N CYS A 7 20.59 23.36 46.69
CA CYS A 7 21.63 22.34 46.91
C CYS A 7 21.05 20.89 47.22
N PRO A 8 21.70 19.91 47.93
CA PRO A 8 21.84 18.50 47.51
C PRO A 8 21.09 17.48 48.45
N ALA A 9 21.33 16.16 48.62
CA ALA A 9 22.48 15.25 48.36
C ALA A 9 22.13 13.74 48.55
N ILE A 10 23.15 12.85 48.50
CA ILE A 10 23.28 11.54 49.25
C ILE A 10 22.39 10.37 48.74
N GLN A 11 22.81 9.08 48.64
CA GLN A 11 24.10 8.36 48.71
C GLN A 11 23.97 6.92 48.11
N GLY A 12 25.05 6.39 47.50
CA GLY A 12 25.62 5.02 47.66
C GLY A 12 24.81 3.74 47.34
N VAL A 13 25.40 2.60 46.94
CA VAL A 13 26.83 2.17 46.93
C VAL A 13 27.17 1.23 45.74
N VAL A 14 28.35 1.49 45.18
CA VAL A 14 29.20 0.81 44.16
C VAL A 14 29.30 -0.74 44.19
N PRO A 15 29.84 -1.37 43.12
CA PRO A 15 31.25 -1.83 43.22
C PRO A 15 32.17 -1.56 41.99
N THR A 16 33.16 -0.71 42.24
CA THR A 16 34.52 -0.57 41.67
C THR A 16 35.02 -1.38 40.46
N LEU A 17 35.72 -0.67 39.56
CA LEU A 17 37.18 -0.82 39.38
C LEU A 17 37.86 0.57 39.22
N LYS A 18 39.19 0.68 39.38
CA LYS A 18 39.91 1.97 39.51
C LYS A 18 41.03 2.15 38.46
N ALA A 19 41.25 3.40 38.05
CA ALA A 19 42.49 3.87 37.45
C ALA A 19 43.28 4.76 38.43
N ASP A 20 44.59 4.90 38.23
CA ASP A 20 45.52 5.70 39.06
C ASP A 20 46.40 6.62 38.18
N PRO A 21 46.36 7.97 38.34
CA PRO A 21 47.00 8.90 37.41
C PRO A 21 48.42 9.32 37.84
N ALA A 22 49.46 8.59 37.42
CA ALA A 22 50.85 8.95 37.72
C ALA A 22 51.88 8.67 36.60
N LYS A 23 52.17 9.73 35.80
CA LYS A 23 53.36 9.92 34.94
C LYS A 23 53.46 9.09 33.63
N PRO A 24 54.29 9.54 32.65
CA PRO A 24 53.91 9.45 31.23
C PRO A 24 54.72 8.46 30.39
N TRP A 25 54.09 7.93 29.34
CA TRP A 25 54.75 7.16 28.29
C TRP A 25 54.25 7.52 26.89
N ILE A 26 55.18 8.09 26.12
CA ILE A 26 55.49 7.86 24.70
C ILE A 26 54.44 7.07 23.89
N VAL A 27 53.95 7.65 22.79
CA VAL A 27 53.38 6.91 21.65
C VAL A 27 54.45 6.81 20.56
N THR A 28 54.87 5.59 20.23
CA THR A 28 55.71 5.30 19.05
C THR A 28 54.89 4.64 17.97
N LYS A 29 54.73 5.37 16.86
CA LYS A 29 54.59 4.90 15.48
C LYS A 29 54.73 3.38 15.27
N GLU A 30 53.68 2.76 14.75
CA GLU A 30 53.80 1.60 13.86
C GLU A 30 52.87 1.78 12.64
N VAL A 31 52.87 0.84 11.69
CA VAL A 31 52.56 1.12 10.27
C VAL A 31 51.47 0.21 9.72
N VAL A 32 50.57 0.77 8.90
CA VAL A 32 49.68 0.03 7.99
C VAL A 32 50.13 0.29 6.54
N PRO A 33 50.09 -0.70 5.60
CA PRO A 33 50.68 -0.57 4.27
C PRO A 33 49.92 0.35 3.28
N LEU A 34 50.51 0.56 2.10
CA LEU A 34 50.05 1.52 1.09
C LEU A 34 49.69 0.86 -0.25
N SER A 35 48.39 0.84 -0.57
CA SER A 35 47.82 0.70 -1.92
C SER A 35 46.37 1.21 -1.85
N GLN A 36 45.82 1.96 -2.81
CA GLN A 36 46.23 2.16 -4.20
C GLN A 36 46.51 3.65 -4.52
N ALA A 37 46.62 4.02 -5.81
CA ALA A 37 47.09 5.36 -6.24
C ALA A 37 45.99 6.20 -6.93
N PHE A 38 45.85 7.46 -6.51
CA PHE A 38 45.06 8.45 -7.24
C PHE A 38 45.84 9.03 -8.44
N PRO A 39 45.18 9.29 -9.59
CA PRO A 39 45.83 9.91 -10.75
C PRO A 39 46.14 11.41 -10.51
N PRO A 40 47.22 11.96 -11.11
CA PRO A 40 47.67 13.33 -10.84
C PRO A 40 46.85 14.37 -11.62
N GLY A 41 46.20 15.30 -10.93
CA GLY A 41 45.44 16.38 -11.61
C GLY A 41 44.95 17.58 -10.79
N VAL A 42 44.89 17.51 -9.46
CA VAL A 42 44.27 18.57 -8.63
C VAL A 42 45.29 19.26 -7.71
N VAL A 43 45.29 20.59 -7.72
CA VAL A 43 45.99 21.46 -6.77
C VAL A 43 44.95 22.32 -6.07
N ILE A 44 44.94 22.29 -4.73
CA ILE A 44 44.19 23.24 -3.90
C ILE A 44 45.19 23.83 -2.90
N GLU A 45 45.30 25.16 -2.88
CA GLU A 45 46.17 25.87 -1.94
C GLU A 45 45.48 26.03 -0.57
N PHE A 46 46.24 25.83 0.50
CA PHE A 46 45.79 26.16 1.86
C PHE A 46 46.04 27.64 2.16
N LEU A 47 45.14 28.27 2.91
CA LEU A 47 45.46 29.47 3.68
C LEU A 47 44.82 29.41 5.07
N ASP A 48 45.64 29.68 6.10
CA ASP A 48 45.21 29.69 7.51
C ASP A 48 44.24 30.84 7.83
N CYS A 49 43.43 30.65 8.90
CA CYS A 49 43.54 31.54 10.07
C CYS A 49 42.81 30.99 11.31
N THR A 50 43.49 31.03 12.47
CA THR A 50 42.92 30.74 13.81
C THR A 50 42.56 32.03 14.59
N PRO A 51 41.76 31.97 15.68
CA PRO A 51 40.88 33.08 16.08
C PRO A 51 41.38 33.99 17.24
N VAL A 52 40.73 35.15 17.40
CA VAL A 52 40.85 36.10 18.54
C VAL A 52 39.50 36.87 18.75
N PRO A 53 39.22 37.49 19.92
CA PRO A 53 37.95 37.17 20.61
C PRO A 53 37.06 38.35 21.09
N ILE A 54 35.98 37.98 21.78
CA ILE A 54 34.96 38.74 22.54
C ILE A 54 35.43 40.06 23.19
N SER A 55 34.65 41.15 23.05
CA SER A 55 34.35 42.11 24.14
C SER A 55 33.25 43.15 23.84
N SER A 56 32.70 43.75 24.91
CA SER A 56 31.99 45.06 25.00
C SER A 56 30.49 45.23 24.63
N LEU A 57 29.63 44.85 25.58
CA LEU A 57 28.79 45.77 26.39
C LEU A 57 27.64 46.64 25.78
N VAL A 58 26.41 46.07 25.78
CA VAL A 58 25.11 46.64 26.27
C VAL A 58 24.53 47.96 25.62
N PRO A 59 23.32 48.50 25.97
CA PRO A 59 22.33 48.82 24.93
C PRO A 59 21.69 50.24 24.99
N SER A 60 20.78 50.56 24.06
CA SER A 60 19.58 51.37 24.37
C SER A 60 18.51 51.41 23.26
N ALA A 61 17.25 51.38 23.68
CA ALA A 61 16.08 52.11 23.14
C ALA A 61 15.72 52.06 21.63
N GLY A 62 14.48 51.65 21.34
CA GLY A 62 13.72 52.14 20.18
C GLY A 62 13.25 53.60 20.39
N PRO A 63 12.55 54.22 19.41
CA PRO A 63 11.13 53.88 19.30
C PRO A 63 10.54 53.86 17.86
N LYS A 64 9.29 53.38 17.82
CA LYS A 64 8.28 53.45 16.73
C LYS A 64 8.53 54.46 15.59
N LEU A 65 8.36 53.98 14.35
CA LEU A 65 7.70 54.73 13.28
C LEU A 65 6.90 53.78 12.38
N VAL A 66 5.68 54.18 12.02
CA VAL A 66 4.87 53.58 10.94
C VAL A 66 4.22 54.75 10.20
N PRO A 67 4.41 54.83 8.87
CA PRO A 67 3.27 55.04 8.00
C PRO A 67 3.30 54.17 6.74
N THR A 68 2.12 53.92 6.19
CA THR A 68 1.85 53.19 4.95
C THR A 68 2.32 53.93 3.69
N LEU A 69 2.56 53.21 2.58
CA LEU A 69 1.87 53.44 1.30
C LEU A 69 2.23 52.45 0.16
N LYS A 70 1.18 51.86 -0.43
CA LYS A 70 1.01 51.31 -1.80
C LYS A 70 1.88 50.12 -2.31
N PRO A 71 1.25 49.16 -3.02
CA PRO A 71 1.95 48.21 -3.89
C PRO A 71 2.33 48.84 -5.24
N LEU A 72 3.24 48.17 -5.95
CA LEU A 72 3.54 48.36 -7.37
C LEU A 72 3.31 47.02 -8.11
N PRO A 73 3.04 47.04 -9.43
CA PRO A 73 2.30 45.97 -10.10
C PRO A 73 3.14 44.78 -10.58
N GLU A 74 2.43 43.71 -10.89
CA GLU A 74 2.92 42.48 -11.52
C GLU A 74 3.66 42.73 -12.85
N PRO A 75 4.73 41.98 -13.15
CA PRO A 75 5.33 41.92 -14.48
C PRO A 75 4.59 40.90 -15.36
N VAL A 76 3.80 41.37 -16.33
CA VAL A 76 3.25 40.52 -17.40
C VAL A 76 4.39 39.88 -18.20
N LEU A 77 4.44 38.55 -18.25
CA LEU A 77 5.30 37.80 -19.15
C LEU A 77 4.47 37.15 -20.27
N THR A 78 4.88 37.40 -21.51
CA THR A 78 4.33 36.75 -22.70
C THR A 78 5.29 35.63 -23.17
N PRO A 79 4.78 34.53 -23.74
CA PRO A 79 5.57 33.31 -23.91
C PRO A 79 6.50 33.36 -25.14
N VAL A 80 7.73 32.87 -24.99
CA VAL A 80 8.67 32.64 -26.11
C VAL A 80 9.47 31.34 -25.89
N LEU A 81 9.12 30.31 -26.67
CA LEU A 81 9.93 29.21 -27.21
C LEU A 81 10.90 28.44 -26.27
N THR A 82 10.62 27.13 -26.15
CA THR A 82 11.51 26.11 -25.57
C THR A 82 12.75 25.83 -26.43
N PRO A 83 13.92 25.58 -25.81
CA PRO A 83 15.06 24.92 -26.46
C PRO A 83 14.98 23.40 -26.28
N VAL A 84 15.04 22.64 -27.38
CA VAL A 84 15.14 21.17 -27.33
C VAL A 84 16.58 20.76 -26.99
N VAL A 85 16.76 20.06 -25.86
CA VAL A 85 17.99 19.31 -25.55
C VAL A 85 17.69 17.83 -25.77
N LYS A 86 18.62 17.12 -26.44
CA LYS A 86 18.55 15.66 -26.59
C LYS A 86 19.47 15.00 -25.56
N PRO A 87 19.07 13.89 -24.90
CA PRO A 87 20.01 13.04 -24.20
C PRO A 87 20.99 12.42 -25.21
N VAL A 88 22.21 12.14 -24.75
CA VAL A 88 23.28 11.49 -25.54
C VAL A 88 23.70 10.23 -24.81
N LEU A 89 23.13 9.08 -25.21
CA LEU A 89 23.70 7.79 -24.81
C LEU A 89 25.09 7.63 -25.45
N LYS A 90 26.02 7.10 -24.66
CA LYS A 90 27.28 6.53 -25.15
C LYS A 90 27.14 5.02 -25.14
N THR A 91 27.21 4.38 -26.29
CA THR A 91 27.42 2.93 -26.39
C THR A 91 28.91 2.64 -26.49
N ALA A 92 29.38 1.60 -25.80
CA ALA A 92 30.76 1.14 -25.87
C ALA A 92 31.11 0.46 -27.21
N ASP A 93 32.40 0.20 -27.44
CA ASP A 93 32.95 -0.23 -28.74
C ASP A 93 32.67 -1.70 -29.11
N ALA A 94 32.47 -1.94 -30.40
CA ALA A 94 32.45 -3.28 -31.01
C ALA A 94 33.74 -3.55 -31.82
N PRO A 95 34.24 -4.79 -31.90
CA PRO A 95 35.57 -5.10 -32.44
C PRO A 95 35.70 -4.97 -33.96
N VAL A 96 36.93 -4.68 -34.41
CA VAL A 96 37.27 -4.42 -35.82
C VAL A 96 37.45 -5.71 -36.63
N VAL A 97 36.81 -5.79 -37.80
CA VAL A 97 37.04 -6.85 -38.81
C VAL A 97 37.47 -6.23 -40.14
N ALA A 98 38.48 -6.85 -40.79
CA ALA A 98 39.06 -6.37 -42.05
C ALA A 98 38.29 -6.86 -43.31
N PRO A 99 38.31 -6.10 -44.43
CA PRO A 99 37.41 -6.38 -45.56
C PRO A 99 38.01 -7.23 -46.69
N GLY A 100 37.20 -8.16 -47.24
CA GLY A 100 37.20 -8.47 -48.68
C GLY A 100 37.05 -9.93 -49.10
N GLU A 101 35.88 -10.29 -49.65
CA GLU A 101 35.73 -10.77 -51.04
C GLU A 101 34.24 -10.81 -51.47
N LYS A 102 33.96 -11.14 -52.75
CA LYS A 102 32.60 -11.21 -53.33
C LYS A 102 32.30 -12.59 -53.92
N PRO A 103 31.06 -13.10 -53.78
CA PRO A 103 30.29 -13.44 -55.00
C PRO A 103 28.78 -13.07 -54.88
N VAL A 104 28.19 -12.38 -55.87
CA VAL A 104 27.39 -12.89 -57.01
C VAL A 104 25.95 -13.32 -56.66
N LEU A 105 24.99 -12.83 -57.45
CA LEU A 105 23.54 -13.00 -57.28
C LEU A 105 22.94 -13.90 -58.39
N VAL A 106 22.15 -14.92 -58.04
CA VAL A 106 21.33 -15.76 -58.95
C VAL A 106 19.97 -16.08 -58.27
N THR A 107 18.94 -16.47 -59.05
CA THR A 107 17.53 -16.16 -58.74
C THR A 107 16.55 -17.35 -58.63
N THR A 108 15.77 -17.39 -57.53
CA THR A 108 14.34 -17.83 -57.45
C THR A 108 13.99 -19.34 -57.68
N PRO A 109 12.72 -19.82 -57.54
CA PRO A 109 11.97 -19.95 -56.27
C PRO A 109 11.13 -21.27 -56.12
N VAL A 110 10.86 -21.75 -54.88
CA VAL A 110 9.97 -22.90 -54.53
C VAL A 110 9.49 -22.74 -53.07
N ALA A 111 8.41 -23.32 -52.53
CA ALA A 111 6.98 -23.49 -52.88
C ALA A 111 6.25 -24.16 -51.67
N THR A 112 4.91 -24.10 -51.56
CA THR A 112 4.16 -24.63 -50.40
C THR A 112 3.70 -26.10 -50.52
N PRO A 113 3.70 -26.89 -49.42
CA PRO A 113 3.00 -28.17 -49.30
C PRO A 113 1.64 -28.07 -48.54
N LYS A 114 0.99 -29.22 -48.25
CA LYS A 114 -0.43 -29.34 -47.84
C LYS A 114 -0.65 -30.03 -46.49
N SER A 115 -1.90 -29.98 -46.01
CA SER A 115 -2.44 -30.50 -44.73
C SER A 115 -2.94 -31.96 -44.77
N VAL A 116 -3.54 -32.41 -43.63
CA VAL A 116 -4.34 -33.66 -43.36
C VAL A 116 -3.52 -34.86 -42.81
N PRO A 117 -4.00 -35.66 -41.81
CA PRO A 117 -5.16 -35.54 -40.88
C PRO A 117 -4.80 -35.63 -39.36
N VAL A 118 -5.82 -35.51 -38.49
CA VAL A 118 -5.76 -35.78 -37.03
C VAL A 118 -6.36 -37.17 -36.69
N PRO A 119 -5.78 -37.97 -35.75
CA PRO A 119 -6.36 -39.22 -35.26
C PRO A 119 -7.33 -39.04 -34.07
N VAL A 120 -8.16 -40.05 -33.82
CA VAL A 120 -9.24 -40.04 -32.79
C VAL A 120 -8.79 -40.70 -31.49
N SER A 121 -9.12 -40.10 -30.34
CA SER A 121 -9.00 -40.71 -29.00
C SER A 121 -10.34 -41.28 -28.50
N VAL A 122 -10.28 -42.24 -27.56
CA VAL A 122 -11.44 -43.05 -27.11
C VAL A 122 -11.69 -42.87 -25.60
N SER A 123 -12.96 -42.75 -25.21
CA SER A 123 -13.39 -42.48 -23.83
C SER A 123 -13.73 -43.74 -23.01
N VAL A 124 -13.13 -43.88 -21.82
CA VAL A 124 -13.56 -44.77 -20.72
C VAL A 124 -13.33 -44.03 -19.38
N PRO A 125 -14.23 -44.11 -18.37
CA PRO A 125 -14.29 -43.12 -17.29
C PRO A 125 -13.75 -43.57 -15.91
N VAL A 126 -13.58 -42.58 -15.02
CA VAL A 126 -13.35 -42.69 -13.56
C VAL A 126 -14.47 -41.88 -12.85
N PRO A 127 -14.98 -42.27 -11.67
CA PRO A 127 -16.29 -41.81 -11.17
C PRO A 127 -16.28 -40.51 -10.36
N ALA A 128 -17.48 -39.96 -10.14
CA ALA A 128 -17.69 -38.66 -9.49
C ALA A 128 -17.93 -38.72 -7.97
N SER A 129 -17.63 -37.61 -7.31
CA SER A 129 -18.25 -37.16 -6.05
C SER A 129 -18.83 -35.74 -6.24
N THR A 130 -19.85 -35.39 -5.47
CA THR A 130 -20.72 -34.23 -5.66
C THR A 130 -20.31 -32.97 -4.89
N PRO A 131 -20.56 -31.77 -5.43
CA PRO A 131 -21.09 -30.66 -4.64
C PRO A 131 -22.62 -30.61 -4.63
N ALA A 132 -23.21 -29.91 -3.66
CA ALA A 132 -24.65 -29.86 -3.43
C ALA A 132 -25.35 -28.65 -4.09
N THR A 133 -26.69 -28.68 -4.12
CA THR A 133 -27.55 -27.70 -4.77
C THR A 133 -27.83 -26.45 -3.93
N SER A 134 -27.88 -25.28 -4.55
CA SER A 134 -28.88 -24.23 -4.26
C SER A 134 -29.38 -23.60 -5.58
N SER A 135 -30.38 -22.72 -5.56
CA SER A 135 -31.25 -22.48 -6.72
C SER A 135 -31.55 -21.01 -7.03
N GLN A 136 -31.29 -20.58 -8.27
CA GLN A 136 -31.91 -19.39 -8.86
C GLN A 136 -33.34 -19.69 -9.38
N PRO A 137 -34.26 -18.73 -9.28
CA PRO A 137 -35.41 -18.58 -10.17
C PRO A 137 -35.09 -17.63 -11.35
N ALA A 138 -35.71 -17.86 -12.51
CA ALA A 138 -35.65 -16.95 -13.67
C ALA A 138 -36.52 -15.67 -13.45
N VAL A 139 -36.55 -14.67 -14.33
CA VAL A 139 -37.27 -14.69 -15.63
C VAL A 139 -36.77 -13.62 -16.61
N ALA A 140 -36.81 -13.97 -17.91
CA ALA A 140 -36.33 -13.26 -19.08
C ALA A 140 -36.85 -11.83 -19.38
N GLY A 141 -36.06 -11.07 -20.15
CA GLY A 141 -36.49 -9.94 -20.98
C GLY A 141 -35.71 -9.87 -22.31
N GLN A 142 -36.39 -9.82 -23.46
CA GLN A 142 -35.77 -9.75 -24.80
C GLN A 142 -36.03 -8.42 -25.52
N ALA A 143 -34.96 -7.73 -25.93
CA ALA A 143 -34.93 -6.85 -27.10
C ALA A 143 -33.48 -6.84 -27.66
N LYS A 144 -33.21 -7.40 -28.84
CA LYS A 144 -33.37 -6.78 -30.17
C LYS A 144 -32.66 -5.42 -30.31
N GLY A 145 -31.42 -5.45 -30.79
CA GLY A 145 -30.69 -4.25 -31.20
C GLY A 145 -31.05 -3.75 -32.61
N ALA A 146 -30.47 -2.61 -32.98
CA ALA A 146 -30.43 -2.06 -34.32
C ALA A 146 -29.04 -1.43 -34.56
N GLY A 147 -28.41 -1.73 -35.70
CA GLY A 147 -27.14 -1.11 -36.08
C GLY A 147 -27.34 0.08 -37.02
N VAL A 148 -26.55 1.14 -36.83
CA VAL A 148 -26.42 2.28 -37.75
C VAL A 148 -24.92 2.52 -38.03
N THR A 149 -24.59 3.35 -39.02
CA THR A 149 -23.32 3.32 -39.76
C THR A 149 -22.37 4.47 -39.44
N ASP A 150 -21.09 4.20 -39.71
CA ASP A 150 -19.93 5.10 -39.74
C ASP A 150 -20.16 6.43 -40.50
N SER A 151 -19.67 7.54 -39.92
CA SER A 151 -19.09 8.64 -40.70
C SER A 151 -18.16 9.51 -39.83
N THR A 152 -16.98 9.87 -40.36
CA THR A 152 -15.89 10.54 -39.63
C THR A 152 -15.90 12.08 -39.68
N SER A 153 -15.53 12.74 -38.59
CA SER A 153 -14.78 14.01 -38.62
C SER A 153 -14.00 14.24 -37.33
N GLY A 154 -12.66 14.22 -37.39
CA GLY A 154 -11.82 14.29 -36.20
C GLY A 154 -11.56 15.70 -35.66
N SER A 155 -11.52 15.81 -34.33
CA SER A 155 -10.89 16.89 -33.58
C SER A 155 -9.98 16.25 -32.54
N ALA A 156 -8.68 16.52 -32.61
CA ALA A 156 -7.70 15.83 -31.77
C ALA A 156 -7.63 16.43 -30.36
N ALA A 157 -8.47 15.94 -29.46
CA ALA A 157 -8.12 15.92 -28.04
C ALA A 157 -6.95 14.95 -27.85
N GLN A 158 -5.98 15.30 -27.01
CA GLN A 158 -4.97 14.34 -26.55
C GLN A 158 -5.60 13.51 -25.43
N THR A 159 -6.36 12.48 -25.81
CA THR A 159 -6.65 11.37 -24.90
C THR A 159 -5.32 10.72 -24.54
N LEU A 160 -4.95 10.82 -23.26
CA LEU A 160 -4.00 9.87 -22.68
C LEU A 160 -4.55 8.45 -22.93
N PRO A 161 -3.70 7.44 -23.17
CA PRO A 161 -4.18 6.09 -23.37
C PRO A 161 -4.81 5.62 -22.06
N VAL A 162 -6.14 5.48 -22.04
CA VAL A 162 -6.83 4.72 -21.00
C VAL A 162 -6.41 3.27 -21.18
N VAL A 163 -5.38 2.86 -20.44
CA VAL A 163 -4.97 1.47 -20.37
C VAL A 163 -6.05 0.75 -19.59
N ALA A 164 -6.68 -0.27 -20.20
CA ALA A 164 -7.70 -1.07 -19.56
C ALA A 164 -7.06 -2.03 -18.54
N LEU A 165 -6.60 -1.48 -17.42
CA LEU A 165 -5.96 -2.16 -16.28
C LEU A 165 -7.03 -2.84 -15.39
N GLY A 166 -7.92 -3.60 -16.03
CA GLY A 166 -8.95 -4.44 -15.39
C GLY A 166 -8.41 -5.82 -15.01
N ALA A 167 -7.18 -5.86 -14.52
CA ALA A 167 -6.53 -7.05 -14.00
C ALA A 167 -5.84 -6.66 -12.69
N ALA A 168 -6.00 -7.48 -11.65
CA ALA A 168 -5.01 -7.52 -10.59
C ALA A 168 -3.65 -7.86 -11.20
N VAL A 169 -2.55 -7.41 -10.57
CA VAL A 169 -1.23 -7.98 -10.85
C VAL A 169 -1.14 -9.32 -10.13
N ALA A 170 -1.99 -10.25 -10.56
CA ALA A 170 -1.85 -11.64 -10.22
C ALA A 170 -0.52 -12.10 -10.81
N LEU A 171 0.45 -12.34 -9.94
CA LEU A 171 1.72 -12.96 -10.31
C LEU A 171 1.44 -14.16 -11.21
N PRO A 172 2.17 -14.32 -12.34
CA PRO A 172 1.86 -15.40 -13.25
C PRO A 172 2.08 -16.73 -12.54
N ALA A 173 1.02 -17.54 -12.44
CA ALA A 173 1.06 -18.95 -11.99
C ALA A 173 1.81 -19.88 -13.00
N ALA A 174 2.84 -19.32 -13.62
CA ALA A 174 3.81 -19.88 -14.55
C ALA A 174 5.24 -19.39 -14.25
N MET A 175 5.47 -18.64 -13.16
CA MET A 175 6.81 -18.27 -12.66
C MET A 175 7.34 -19.25 -11.61
N ALA A 176 6.46 -19.91 -10.84
CA ALA A 176 6.82 -21.10 -10.08
C ALA A 176 7.23 -22.24 -11.03
N VAL A 177 8.54 -22.45 -11.14
CA VAL A 177 9.12 -23.62 -11.80
C VAL A 177 9.24 -24.70 -10.74
N ALA A 178 8.69 -25.89 -11.01
CA ALA A 178 8.82 -27.01 -10.08
C ALA A 178 10.28 -27.46 -9.97
N ALA A 179 10.73 -27.72 -8.74
CA ALA A 179 12.09 -28.16 -8.42
C ALA A 179 12.60 -29.27 -9.37
N PRO A 180 13.88 -29.21 -9.77
CA PRO A 180 14.50 -30.24 -10.60
C PRO A 180 14.37 -31.56 -9.85
N LYS A 181 13.79 -32.60 -10.46
CA LYS A 181 13.64 -33.85 -9.72
C LYS A 181 15.02 -34.47 -9.43
N SER A 182 15.42 -34.45 -8.15
CA SER A 182 16.57 -35.16 -7.61
C SER A 182 16.72 -36.56 -8.23
N PRO A 183 17.92 -36.91 -8.74
CA PRO A 183 18.14 -38.16 -9.46
C PRO A 183 17.92 -39.33 -8.51
N VAL A 184 17.24 -40.38 -8.99
CA VAL A 184 17.06 -41.60 -8.20
C VAL A 184 18.44 -42.19 -7.89
N LEU A 185 18.88 -42.07 -6.63
CA LEU A 185 20.16 -42.58 -6.13
C LEU A 185 20.38 -44.00 -6.66
N PRO A 186 21.37 -44.21 -7.55
CA PRO A 186 21.54 -45.49 -8.21
C PRO A 186 22.28 -46.42 -7.27
N ASP A 187 21.52 -47.28 -6.55
CA ASP A 187 21.97 -48.34 -5.63
C ASP A 187 23.50 -48.57 -5.69
N SER A 188 24.23 -48.42 -4.58
CA SER A 188 25.59 -48.95 -4.41
C SER A 188 25.63 -50.50 -4.37
N GLN A 189 25.10 -51.16 -5.42
CA GLN A 189 24.98 -52.62 -5.63
C GLN A 189 26.31 -53.38 -5.50
N PHE A 190 27.41 -52.64 -5.44
CA PHE A 190 28.74 -53.07 -5.10
C PHE A 190 28.85 -53.77 -3.75
N ARG A 191 27.89 -53.67 -2.81
CA ARG A 191 27.83 -54.62 -1.67
C ARG A 191 27.92 -56.08 -2.13
N SER A 192 27.24 -56.43 -3.22
CA SER A 192 27.31 -57.79 -3.79
C SER A 192 28.71 -58.14 -4.36
N LEU A 193 29.49 -57.15 -4.78
CA LEU A 193 30.85 -57.31 -5.30
C LEU A 193 31.90 -57.25 -4.19
N ARG A 194 31.69 -56.43 -3.16
CA ARG A 194 32.43 -56.35 -1.90
C ARG A 194 32.40 -57.70 -1.17
N ASP A 195 31.22 -58.29 -1.02
CA ASP A 195 31.05 -59.61 -0.39
C ASP A 195 31.66 -60.74 -1.25
N ASN A 196 31.36 -60.78 -2.56
CA ASN A 196 31.58 -61.99 -3.36
C ASN A 196 32.83 -61.97 -4.26
N ASP A 197 33.22 -60.82 -4.85
CA ASP A 197 34.44 -60.78 -5.67
C ASP A 197 35.68 -60.58 -4.78
N ASN A 198 36.44 -61.67 -4.66
CA ASN A 198 37.65 -61.71 -3.86
C ASN A 198 38.87 -62.13 -4.70
N THR A 199 38.77 -62.18 -6.05
CA THR A 199 39.91 -62.61 -6.90
C THR A 199 39.99 -61.90 -8.27
N LEU A 200 40.95 -61.00 -8.45
CA LEU A 200 41.29 -60.42 -9.76
C LEU A 200 42.31 -61.30 -10.50
N LYS A 201 42.07 -61.57 -11.79
CA LYS A 201 43.05 -62.23 -12.68
C LYS A 201 43.70 -61.20 -13.60
N LEU A 202 45.02 -61.07 -13.49
CA LEU A 202 45.84 -60.20 -14.33
C LEU A 202 46.28 -60.92 -15.62
N GLU A 203 46.62 -60.14 -16.64
CA GLU A 203 47.28 -60.68 -17.84
C GLU A 203 48.58 -61.41 -17.48
N GLY A 204 48.88 -62.48 -18.20
CA GLY A 204 49.93 -63.44 -17.82
C GLY A 204 49.52 -64.48 -16.76
N GLY A 205 48.30 -64.41 -16.21
CA GLY A 205 47.72 -65.47 -15.38
C GLY A 205 48.05 -65.40 -13.89
N ARG A 206 48.57 -64.27 -13.39
CA ARG A 206 48.68 -64.00 -11.94
C ARG A 206 47.28 -63.68 -11.39
N THR A 207 46.83 -64.47 -10.42
CA THR A 207 45.67 -64.11 -9.59
C THR A 207 46.13 -63.25 -8.41
N VAL A 208 45.43 -62.15 -8.14
CA VAL A 208 45.43 -61.44 -6.85
C VAL A 208 44.18 -61.90 -6.09
N ASN A 209 44.33 -62.25 -4.82
CA ASN A 209 43.21 -62.54 -3.94
C ASN A 209 43.06 -61.36 -2.97
N PHE A 210 41.90 -60.73 -2.92
CA PHE A 210 41.59 -59.67 -1.95
C PHE A 210 41.15 -60.30 -0.62
N LYS A 211 41.46 -59.63 0.50
CA LYS A 211 40.90 -59.90 1.83
C LYS A 211 39.60 -59.09 2.02
N PRO A 212 38.81 -59.34 3.08
CA PRO A 212 37.64 -58.52 3.44
C PRO A 212 37.93 -57.06 3.86
N GLY A 213 39.18 -56.61 3.78
CA GLY A 213 39.64 -55.27 4.15
C GLY A 213 40.82 -54.83 3.27
N ASP A 214 40.78 -55.21 1.98
CA ASP A 214 41.69 -54.72 0.94
C ASP A 214 40.84 -54.02 -0.12
N ILE A 215 41.14 -52.76 -0.47
CA ILE A 215 40.52 -52.03 -1.60
C ILE A 215 40.63 -52.85 -2.90
N LYS A 216 39.53 -52.91 -3.66
CA LYS A 216 39.34 -53.81 -4.79
C LYS A 216 39.27 -53.07 -6.13
N THR A 217 39.47 -53.83 -7.22
CA THR A 217 39.13 -53.38 -8.59
C THR A 217 38.50 -54.54 -9.36
N LYS A 218 37.55 -54.22 -10.24
CA LYS A 218 36.70 -55.22 -10.91
C LYS A 218 37.32 -55.76 -12.20
N ALA A 219 36.87 -56.93 -12.64
CA ALA A 219 37.26 -57.52 -13.93
C ALA A 219 36.29 -57.06 -15.03
N GLY A 220 36.82 -56.51 -16.14
CA GLY A 220 36.02 -55.90 -17.22
C GLY A 220 35.80 -54.40 -17.06
N GLU A 221 35.92 -53.88 -15.84
CA GLU A 221 35.80 -52.46 -15.50
C GLU A 221 37.15 -51.99 -14.92
N PRO A 222 38.05 -51.44 -15.77
CA PRO A 222 39.43 -51.13 -15.40
C PRO A 222 39.63 -49.79 -14.67
N ASP A 223 38.55 -49.03 -14.58
CA ASP A 223 38.36 -47.65 -14.15
C ASP A 223 37.70 -47.53 -12.77
N LEU A 224 37.19 -48.64 -12.22
CA LEU A 224 36.46 -48.71 -10.96
C LEU A 224 37.35 -49.13 -9.76
N LEU A 225 37.35 -48.30 -8.71
CA LEU A 225 37.74 -48.67 -7.34
C LEU A 225 36.51 -49.05 -6.50
N ILE A 226 36.69 -49.98 -5.55
CA ILE A 226 35.68 -50.33 -4.55
C ILE A 226 36.37 -50.48 -3.19
N GLY A 227 35.91 -49.75 -2.18
CA GLY A 227 36.34 -49.84 -0.78
C GLY A 227 35.71 -51.01 -0.02
N THR A 228 35.49 -50.83 1.28
CA THR A 228 35.20 -51.90 2.22
C THR A 228 33.95 -51.62 3.09
N ASP A 229 34.04 -51.88 4.39
CA ASP A 229 33.02 -51.62 5.42
C ASP A 229 33.70 -50.91 6.63
N GLY A 230 34.70 -50.06 6.34
CA GLY A 230 35.27 -49.11 7.29
C GLY A 230 36.39 -48.23 6.70
N ASN A 231 36.28 -46.92 6.86
CA ASN A 231 37.28 -45.84 6.67
C ASN A 231 38.42 -46.15 5.67
N ASP A 232 38.11 -46.11 4.39
CA ASP A 232 39.01 -46.26 3.26
C ASP A 232 39.52 -44.92 2.71
N ARG A 233 40.48 -44.99 1.78
CA ARG A 233 40.92 -43.83 0.99
C ARG A 233 41.14 -44.19 -0.47
N LEU A 234 40.35 -43.58 -1.34
CA LEU A 234 40.35 -43.79 -2.78
C LEU A 234 40.96 -42.57 -3.49
N ASP A 235 41.72 -42.78 -4.56
CA ASP A 235 42.22 -41.68 -5.41
C ASP A 235 42.41 -42.12 -6.87
N ASP A 236 42.43 -41.16 -7.79
CA ASP A 236 42.62 -41.33 -9.25
C ASP A 236 43.89 -42.12 -9.64
N TRP A 237 44.90 -42.13 -8.75
CA TRP A 237 46.15 -42.88 -8.90
C TRP A 237 46.09 -44.31 -8.36
N GLY A 238 45.04 -44.69 -7.63
CA GLY A 238 44.88 -45.96 -6.93
C GLY A 238 45.94 -46.21 -5.85
N THR A 239 46.30 -45.21 -5.05
CA THR A 239 47.43 -45.27 -4.09
C THR A 239 47.31 -46.41 -3.07
N GLY A 240 46.08 -46.83 -2.70
CA GLY A 240 45.84 -47.97 -1.81
C GLY A 240 46.09 -49.37 -2.41
N LEU A 241 46.28 -49.49 -3.74
CA LEU A 241 46.38 -50.78 -4.43
C LEU A 241 47.81 -51.38 -4.47
N ASP A 242 47.89 -52.71 -4.62
CA ASP A 242 49.15 -53.41 -4.96
C ASP A 242 49.80 -52.78 -6.21
N GLU A 243 51.09 -52.48 -6.11
CA GLU A 243 51.81 -51.70 -7.14
C GLU A 243 51.78 -52.36 -8.53
N ALA A 244 51.61 -53.69 -8.62
CA ALA A 244 51.52 -54.40 -9.88
C ALA A 244 50.11 -54.38 -10.52
N ILE A 245 49.07 -54.01 -9.76
CA ILE A 245 47.77 -53.61 -10.30
C ILE A 245 47.90 -52.19 -10.85
N ARG A 246 48.36 -51.26 -10.00
CA ARG A 246 48.43 -49.82 -10.27
C ARG A 246 49.21 -49.46 -11.53
N ARG A 247 50.32 -50.17 -11.81
CA ARG A 247 51.17 -49.95 -13.00
C ARG A 247 50.53 -50.33 -14.35
N ASN A 248 49.38 -51.00 -14.39
CA ASN A 248 48.77 -51.54 -15.62
C ASN A 248 47.27 -51.17 -15.80
N ARG A 249 46.76 -50.19 -15.05
CA ARG A 249 45.39 -49.65 -15.18
C ARG A 249 45.43 -48.24 -15.79
N PRO A 250 44.32 -47.72 -16.37
CA PRO A 250 44.15 -46.27 -16.53
C PRO A 250 44.14 -45.57 -15.16
N ARG A 251 44.07 -44.23 -15.14
CA ARG A 251 43.51 -43.54 -13.95
C ARG A 251 42.10 -44.05 -13.70
N PHE A 252 41.76 -44.19 -12.43
CA PHE A 252 40.40 -44.52 -12.01
C PHE A 252 39.51 -43.30 -12.22
N THR A 253 38.26 -43.56 -12.59
CA THR A 253 37.23 -42.55 -12.85
C THR A 253 35.88 -42.97 -12.30
N ARG A 254 35.82 -44.07 -11.54
CA ARG A 254 34.64 -44.51 -10.80
C ARG A 254 35.07 -45.04 -9.45
N PHE A 255 34.36 -44.61 -8.41
CA PHE A 255 34.77 -44.81 -7.03
C PHE A 255 33.57 -45.17 -6.17
N VAL A 256 33.70 -46.18 -5.32
CA VAL A 256 32.67 -46.56 -4.36
C VAL A 256 33.39 -46.81 -3.05
N GLY A 257 33.13 -46.00 -2.03
CA GLY A 257 33.67 -46.20 -0.68
C GLY A 257 33.03 -47.42 -0.03
N GLY A 258 31.85 -47.19 0.56
CA GLY A 258 30.81 -48.18 0.74
C GLY A 258 30.46 -48.52 2.19
N GLY A 259 31.09 -47.88 3.17
CA GLY A 259 30.65 -47.88 4.57
C GLY A 259 31.78 -47.59 5.57
N GLY A 260 31.48 -46.75 6.56
CA GLY A 260 32.46 -46.05 7.39
C GLY A 260 32.98 -44.79 6.69
N ASP A 261 33.50 -43.85 7.49
CA ASP A 261 33.89 -42.50 7.05
C ASP A 261 35.11 -42.50 6.10
N ASP A 262 34.84 -42.48 4.79
CA ASP A 262 35.78 -42.67 3.69
C ASP A 262 36.29 -41.34 3.10
N VAL A 263 37.40 -41.38 2.34
CA VAL A 263 37.86 -40.20 1.58
C VAL A 263 38.16 -40.55 0.12
N ILE A 264 37.40 -39.95 -0.80
CA ILE A 264 37.42 -40.20 -2.24
C ILE A 264 37.90 -38.96 -2.99
N ILE A 265 38.82 -39.13 -3.94
CA ILE A 265 39.42 -38.01 -4.69
C ILE A 265 39.55 -38.34 -6.18
N GLY A 266 38.85 -37.59 -7.01
CA GLY A 266 38.81 -37.66 -8.47
C GLY A 266 40.07 -37.15 -9.17
N GLY A 267 39.99 -37.06 -10.49
CA GLY A 267 41.14 -36.98 -11.37
C GLY A 267 41.41 -35.61 -11.98
N ALA A 268 40.91 -35.46 -13.21
CA ALA A 268 40.99 -34.32 -14.14
C ALA A 268 40.19 -34.72 -15.41
N LYS A 269 39.00 -35.27 -15.16
CA LYS A 269 37.99 -35.79 -16.07
C LYS A 269 36.72 -35.99 -15.24
N ALA A 270 35.57 -35.96 -15.93
CA ALA A 270 34.33 -36.62 -15.55
C ALA A 270 34.54 -38.03 -14.92
N ASP A 271 34.42 -38.06 -13.60
CA ASP A 271 34.50 -39.18 -12.68
C ASP A 271 33.12 -39.41 -12.02
N THR A 272 32.86 -40.60 -11.47
CA THR A 272 31.58 -40.90 -10.77
C THR A 272 31.85 -41.55 -9.41
N MET A 273 31.33 -40.97 -8.34
CA MET A 273 31.70 -41.29 -6.97
C MET A 273 30.46 -41.63 -6.15
N TRP A 274 30.57 -42.68 -5.33
CA TRP A 274 29.61 -43.05 -4.30
C TRP A 274 30.35 -43.13 -2.97
N GLY A 275 29.87 -42.43 -1.94
CA GLY A 275 30.28 -42.58 -0.55
C GLY A 275 29.81 -43.92 0.01
N GLY A 276 28.68 -43.92 0.70
CA GLY A 276 27.93 -45.13 1.04
C GLY A 276 27.16 -45.03 2.36
N THR A 277 27.81 -45.37 3.48
CA THR A 277 27.17 -45.34 4.81
C THR A 277 28.19 -44.93 5.88
N GLY A 278 28.35 -43.64 6.13
CA GLY A 278 29.45 -43.05 6.90
C GLY A 278 29.54 -41.55 6.60
N ASN A 279 30.45 -40.83 7.26
CA ASN A 279 30.62 -39.39 7.04
C ASN A 279 31.78 -39.14 6.05
N ASP A 280 31.48 -39.19 4.77
CA ASP A 280 32.45 -39.29 3.68
C ASP A 280 32.94 -37.92 3.18
N ILE A 281 34.15 -37.89 2.59
CA ILE A 281 34.74 -36.68 2.00
C ILE A 281 35.12 -36.95 0.55
N MET A 282 34.46 -36.25 -0.37
CA MET A 282 34.48 -36.49 -1.81
C MET A 282 34.92 -35.21 -2.55
N LEU A 283 35.97 -35.31 -3.37
CA LEU A 283 36.53 -34.17 -4.13
C LEU A 283 36.64 -34.53 -5.62
N GLY A 284 36.00 -33.77 -6.51
CA GLY A 284 35.99 -33.95 -7.96
C GLY A 284 37.33 -33.61 -8.64
N ARG A 285 37.55 -32.30 -8.87
CA ARG A 285 38.67 -31.59 -9.54
C ARG A 285 38.29 -30.97 -10.89
N ASP A 286 38.99 -31.32 -11.97
CA ASP A 286 38.75 -30.74 -13.30
C ASP A 286 37.80 -31.66 -14.11
N GLY A 287 36.63 -31.18 -14.50
CA GLY A 287 35.71 -31.79 -15.46
C GLY A 287 34.42 -32.34 -14.86
N ASP A 288 33.41 -32.45 -15.73
CA ASP A 288 31.99 -32.68 -15.42
C ASP A 288 31.74 -33.98 -14.59
N ASP A 289 31.79 -33.85 -13.28
CA ASP A 289 31.83 -34.94 -12.30
C ASP A 289 30.44 -35.30 -11.74
N THR A 290 30.35 -36.40 -10.99
CA THR A 290 29.10 -36.82 -10.33
C THR A 290 29.38 -37.51 -8.99
N LEU A 291 28.91 -36.91 -7.89
CA LEU A 291 29.16 -37.31 -6.51
C LEU A 291 27.83 -37.66 -5.83
N TYR A 292 27.75 -38.85 -5.22
CA TYR A 292 26.63 -39.30 -4.39
C TYR A 292 27.12 -39.65 -2.98
N GLY A 293 26.60 -39.02 -1.92
CA GLY A 293 26.90 -39.37 -0.53
C GLY A 293 26.29 -40.71 -0.09
N GLU A 294 24.96 -40.82 -0.20
CA GLU A 294 24.05 -41.92 0.22
C GLU A 294 23.50 -41.83 1.66
N GLU A 295 24.22 -42.31 2.71
CA GLU A 295 23.77 -42.25 4.13
C GLU A 295 24.90 -41.69 5.04
N GLY A 296 24.89 -40.40 5.39
CA GLY A 296 26.02 -39.76 6.09
C GLY A 296 25.76 -38.31 6.53
N ASP A 297 26.66 -37.73 7.34
CA ASP A 297 26.87 -36.26 7.30
C ASP A 297 28.14 -36.06 6.45
N ASP A 298 27.95 -35.88 5.14
CA ASP A 298 28.96 -35.99 4.09
C ASP A 298 29.54 -34.63 3.66
N ARG A 299 30.63 -34.68 2.89
CA ARG A 299 31.21 -33.49 2.24
C ARG A 299 31.52 -33.75 0.77
N LEU A 300 30.93 -32.95 -0.11
CA LEU A 300 31.11 -33.00 -1.56
C LEU A 300 31.69 -31.66 -2.06
N ASP A 301 32.61 -31.71 -3.03
CA ASP A 301 33.33 -30.55 -3.59
C ASP A 301 33.65 -30.85 -5.07
N GLY A 302 33.04 -30.14 -6.03
CA GLY A 302 33.22 -30.35 -7.47
C GLY A 302 34.56 -29.82 -8.00
N ASP A 303 34.89 -28.57 -7.65
CA ASP A 303 36.09 -27.75 -8.00
C ASP A 303 35.99 -27.02 -9.36
N ASN A 304 36.08 -27.66 -10.53
CA ASN A 304 35.94 -26.98 -11.84
C ASN A 304 35.24 -27.88 -12.87
N GLY A 305 33.95 -27.69 -13.13
CA GLY A 305 33.21 -28.60 -14.01
C GLY A 305 31.84 -28.11 -14.44
N ASN A 306 30.90 -29.04 -14.44
CA ASN A 306 29.47 -28.87 -14.69
C ASN A 306 28.82 -30.07 -13.97
N ASP A 307 28.91 -30.02 -12.65
CA ASP A 307 28.99 -31.18 -11.79
C ASP A 307 27.65 -31.53 -11.16
N LEU A 308 27.42 -32.82 -10.88
CA LEU A 308 26.21 -33.29 -10.20
C LEU A 308 26.55 -33.78 -8.80
N LEU A 309 26.18 -32.99 -7.78
CA LEU A 309 26.33 -33.34 -6.38
C LEU A 309 24.97 -33.76 -5.80
N VAL A 310 24.97 -34.85 -5.05
CA VAL A 310 23.82 -35.31 -4.26
C VAL A 310 24.35 -35.77 -2.91
N GLY A 311 23.90 -35.16 -1.82
CA GLY A 311 24.18 -35.61 -0.47
C GLY A 311 23.47 -36.95 -0.20
N GLY A 312 22.28 -36.88 0.39
CA GLY A 312 21.33 -37.98 0.45
C GLY A 312 20.47 -37.99 1.70
N ALA A 313 21.07 -38.33 2.84
CA ALA A 313 20.36 -38.47 4.11
C ALA A 313 21.29 -38.36 5.33
N GLY A 314 21.10 -37.29 6.09
CA GLY A 314 21.99 -36.77 7.14
C GLY A 314 22.42 -35.35 6.78
N ARG A 315 23.46 -34.78 7.40
CA ARG A 315 23.80 -33.35 7.19
C ARG A 315 24.97 -33.13 6.24
N ASP A 316 24.70 -32.63 5.05
CA ASP A 316 25.67 -32.62 3.96
C ASP A 316 26.23 -31.22 3.64
N ASP A 317 27.55 -31.16 3.43
CA ASP A 317 28.34 -29.95 3.15
C ASP A 317 28.76 -29.99 1.66
N LEU A 318 27.97 -29.37 0.77
CA LEU A 318 28.15 -29.38 -0.69
C LEU A 318 28.83 -28.09 -1.18
N ALA A 319 29.72 -28.21 -2.17
CA ALA A 319 30.21 -27.11 -3.00
C ALA A 319 30.31 -27.56 -4.46
N GLY A 320 29.74 -26.78 -5.40
CA GLY A 320 29.94 -26.97 -6.84
C GLY A 320 31.38 -26.66 -7.23
N GLY A 321 31.64 -25.46 -7.74
CA GLY A 321 32.98 -24.90 -7.78
C GLY A 321 33.13 -23.70 -8.70
N LEU A 322 33.17 -23.98 -10.00
CA LEU A 322 33.29 -23.03 -11.12
C LEU A 322 32.75 -23.71 -12.39
N GLY A 323 31.70 -23.15 -12.98
CA GLY A 323 30.85 -23.78 -13.98
C GLY A 323 29.38 -23.82 -13.53
N ASN A 324 28.49 -24.29 -14.40
CA ASN A 324 27.07 -24.46 -14.08
C ASN A 324 26.84 -25.87 -13.51
N ASP A 325 26.69 -25.98 -12.20
CA ASP A 325 26.59 -27.22 -11.46
C ASP A 325 25.13 -27.55 -11.11
N THR A 326 24.90 -28.69 -10.49
CA THR A 326 23.57 -29.09 -9.99
C THR A 326 23.72 -29.82 -8.66
N LEU A 327 23.22 -29.21 -7.59
CA LEU A 327 23.38 -29.65 -6.22
C LEU A 327 22.03 -30.11 -5.64
N PHE A 328 22.03 -31.25 -4.96
CA PHE A 328 20.90 -31.76 -4.20
C PHE A 328 21.35 -32.06 -2.77
N GLY A 329 20.69 -31.51 -1.75
CA GLY A 329 20.91 -31.87 -0.35
C GLY A 329 20.34 -33.26 -0.06
N GLY A 330 19.11 -33.31 0.47
CA GLY A 330 18.35 -34.54 0.68
C GLY A 330 17.45 -34.48 1.91
N ASP A 331 17.53 -35.51 2.76
CA ASP A 331 16.92 -35.52 4.10
C ASP A 331 17.96 -34.96 5.12
N GLY A 332 18.09 -33.62 5.26
CA GLY A 332 19.24 -32.98 5.96
C GLY A 332 19.03 -31.59 6.58
N ASP A 333 20.09 -31.00 7.16
CA ASP A 333 20.16 -29.60 7.65
C ASP A 333 21.32 -28.93 6.88
N ASP A 334 21.22 -28.90 5.56
CA ASP A 334 22.35 -28.95 4.65
C ASP A 334 23.01 -27.59 4.40
N LEU A 335 24.22 -27.63 3.83
CA LEU A 335 25.04 -26.46 3.61
C LEU A 335 25.64 -26.49 2.20
N MET A 336 25.03 -25.75 1.27
CA MET A 336 25.32 -25.81 -0.17
C MET A 336 25.92 -24.48 -0.67
N TYR A 337 26.90 -24.56 -1.56
CA TYR A 337 27.50 -23.40 -2.22
C TYR A 337 27.71 -23.68 -3.70
N GLY A 338 27.43 -22.70 -4.56
CA GLY A 338 27.76 -22.80 -5.98
C GLY A 338 29.27 -22.67 -6.20
N TYR A 339 29.87 -21.65 -5.60
CA TYR A 339 31.31 -21.36 -5.72
C TYR A 339 32.23 -22.22 -4.83
N GLN A 340 33.49 -22.33 -5.25
CA GLN A 340 34.56 -23.03 -4.51
C GLN A 340 34.75 -22.57 -3.05
N LEU A 341 34.61 -23.49 -2.09
CA LEU A 341 34.94 -23.24 -0.67
C LEU A 341 36.44 -23.24 -0.36
N PHE A 342 37.28 -23.95 -1.13
CA PHE A 342 38.69 -24.21 -0.78
C PHE A 342 39.72 -23.83 -1.87
N GLY A 343 39.38 -22.84 -2.70
CA GLY A 343 40.20 -22.38 -3.82
C GLY A 343 41.11 -21.15 -3.57
N ASN A 344 41.83 -20.75 -4.61
CA ASN A 344 42.13 -19.33 -4.81
C ASN A 344 40.87 -18.70 -5.42
N LEU A 345 39.95 -18.22 -4.56
CA LEU A 345 38.69 -17.57 -4.97
C LEU A 345 38.89 -16.70 -6.21
N GLN A 346 38.28 -17.10 -7.34
CA GLN A 346 38.25 -16.28 -8.54
C GLN A 346 37.28 -15.12 -8.30
N PRO A 347 37.73 -13.85 -8.28
CA PRO A 347 36.92 -12.74 -7.76
C PRO A 347 35.88 -12.18 -8.75
N ALA A 348 35.74 -12.81 -9.93
CA ALA A 348 34.72 -12.56 -10.96
C ALA A 348 34.95 -13.56 -12.12
N LEU A 349 33.88 -13.96 -12.81
CA LEU A 349 33.93 -14.85 -13.98
C LEU A 349 34.81 -14.32 -15.12
N LEU A 350 35.48 -15.21 -15.86
CA LEU A 350 36.16 -14.83 -17.10
C LEU A 350 35.13 -14.62 -18.24
N PRO A 351 35.43 -13.78 -19.25
CA PRO A 351 34.48 -13.50 -20.34
C PRO A 351 34.06 -14.75 -21.12
N GLY A 352 32.82 -15.20 -20.91
CA GLY A 352 32.26 -16.42 -21.51
C GLY A 352 32.41 -17.68 -20.67
N GLN A 353 32.77 -17.56 -19.38
CA GLN A 353 32.27 -18.48 -18.35
C GLN A 353 30.85 -18.05 -17.92
N THR A 354 30.14 -19.02 -17.36
CA THR A 354 28.87 -18.93 -16.64
C THR A 354 29.04 -19.82 -15.41
N ASP A 355 28.46 -19.41 -14.29
CA ASP A 355 28.39 -20.18 -13.03
C ASP A 355 26.89 -20.40 -12.65
N ASP A 356 25.96 -20.24 -13.62
CA ASP A 356 24.50 -20.24 -13.36
C ASP A 356 23.99 -21.61 -12.87
N ASP A 357 23.74 -21.71 -11.58
CA ASP A 357 23.58 -22.96 -10.83
C ASP A 357 22.12 -23.41 -10.62
N VAL A 358 21.98 -24.67 -10.21
CA VAL A 358 20.70 -25.32 -9.89
C VAL A 358 20.80 -26.06 -8.55
N MET A 359 20.07 -25.60 -7.53
CA MET A 359 20.13 -26.16 -6.16
C MET A 359 18.75 -26.53 -5.62
N ASP A 360 18.63 -27.71 -5.02
CA ASP A 360 17.41 -28.26 -4.41
C ASP A 360 17.81 -28.81 -3.03
N GLY A 361 17.46 -28.11 -1.96
CA GLY A 361 17.86 -28.45 -0.59
C GLY A 361 17.23 -29.76 -0.14
N GLY A 362 15.90 -29.73 0.06
CA GLY A 362 15.07 -30.92 0.17
C GLY A 362 14.18 -30.94 1.40
N ALA A 363 14.71 -31.44 2.51
CA ALA A 363 13.90 -31.78 3.69
C ALA A 363 14.64 -31.63 5.04
N GLY A 364 14.89 -30.38 5.41
CA GLY A 364 15.17 -29.89 6.76
C GLY A 364 15.67 -28.45 6.69
N ASN A 365 16.41 -27.94 7.68
CA ASN A 365 16.69 -26.51 7.78
C ASN A 365 18.01 -26.11 7.07
N ASP A 366 17.90 -25.84 5.77
CA ASP A 366 19.03 -25.72 4.85
C ASP A 366 19.65 -24.31 4.82
N THR A 367 20.87 -24.22 4.26
CA THR A 367 21.55 -22.95 4.00
C THR A 367 22.32 -23.03 2.69
N MET A 368 21.87 -22.27 1.71
CA MET A 368 22.36 -22.30 0.32
C MET A 368 22.86 -20.92 -0.13
N ASN A 369 23.81 -20.91 -1.06
CA ASN A 369 24.38 -19.69 -1.62
C ASN A 369 24.90 -19.96 -3.05
N GLY A 370 24.29 -19.35 -4.06
CA GLY A 370 24.67 -19.45 -5.48
C GLY A 370 26.04 -18.82 -5.74
N GLY A 371 26.04 -17.58 -6.22
CA GLY A 371 27.05 -16.58 -5.88
C GLY A 371 27.57 -15.73 -7.05
N PHE A 372 27.62 -16.29 -8.26
CA PHE A 372 27.85 -15.58 -9.52
C PHE A 372 27.09 -16.31 -10.62
N GLY A 373 26.39 -15.60 -11.50
CA GLY A 373 25.54 -16.26 -12.51
C GLY A 373 24.06 -16.07 -12.18
N ASN A 374 23.20 -16.65 -12.99
CA ASN A 374 21.73 -16.53 -12.87
C ASN A 374 21.13 -17.80 -12.25
N ASP A 375 21.17 -17.87 -10.92
CA ASP A 375 20.99 -19.10 -10.15
C ASP A 375 19.52 -19.47 -9.93
N GLN A 376 19.24 -20.75 -9.68
CA GLN A 376 17.90 -21.28 -9.40
C GLN A 376 17.91 -22.24 -8.21
N MET A 377 17.22 -21.84 -7.14
CA MET A 377 17.36 -22.44 -5.80
C MET A 377 15.99 -22.75 -5.20
N TRP A 378 15.81 -23.97 -4.70
CA TRP A 378 14.62 -24.41 -3.96
C TRP A 378 15.02 -24.87 -2.56
N GLY A 379 14.37 -24.34 -1.51
CA GLY A 379 14.49 -24.79 -0.12
C GLY A 379 13.92 -26.19 0.04
N GLY A 380 12.59 -26.27 0.17
CA GLY A 380 11.83 -27.51 0.11
C GLY A 380 10.88 -27.64 1.29
N THR A 381 11.35 -28.20 2.41
CA THR A 381 10.58 -28.27 3.66
C THR A 381 11.46 -28.06 4.91
N GLY A 382 11.46 -26.85 5.48
CA GLY A 382 12.34 -26.45 6.59
C GLY A 382 12.22 -24.96 6.93
N ASP A 383 13.00 -24.40 7.87
CA ASP A 383 13.15 -22.94 7.97
C ASP A 383 14.49 -22.53 7.34
N ASP A 384 14.49 -22.24 6.04
CA ASP A 384 15.65 -22.25 5.14
C ASP A 384 16.31 -20.88 4.96
N ARG A 385 17.51 -20.88 4.36
CA ARG A 385 18.30 -19.68 4.04
C ARG A 385 18.87 -19.75 2.64
N LEU A 386 18.29 -18.99 1.72
CA LEU A 386 18.71 -18.92 0.32
C LEU A 386 19.40 -17.58 0.03
N ARG A 387 20.38 -17.60 -0.87
CA ARG A 387 21.11 -16.44 -1.36
C ARG A 387 21.50 -16.67 -2.82
N GLY A 388 21.05 -15.81 -3.73
CA GLY A 388 21.51 -15.80 -5.12
C GLY A 388 22.94 -15.27 -5.19
N GLY A 389 23.09 -13.99 -5.50
CA GLY A 389 24.21 -13.18 -5.07
C GLY A 389 24.76 -12.22 -6.12
N SER A 390 24.71 -12.55 -7.42
CA SER A 390 25.25 -11.72 -8.51
C SER A 390 24.84 -12.22 -9.91
N GLY A 391 23.57 -12.03 -10.23
CA GLY A 391 22.94 -12.22 -11.54
C GLY A 391 21.43 -11.94 -11.44
N ASP A 392 20.62 -12.33 -12.43
CA ASP A 392 19.16 -12.29 -12.26
C ASP A 392 18.67 -13.68 -11.78
N ASP A 393 18.51 -13.82 -10.46
CA ASP A 393 18.41 -15.08 -9.72
C ASP A 393 16.95 -15.49 -9.41
N LYS A 394 16.74 -16.75 -9.03
CA LYS A 394 15.42 -17.25 -8.58
C LYS A 394 15.51 -18.12 -7.34
N LEU A 395 14.82 -17.69 -6.29
CA LEU A 395 14.79 -18.32 -4.98
C LEU A 395 13.35 -18.72 -4.63
N TYR A 396 13.16 -19.97 -4.24
CA TYR A 396 11.89 -20.54 -3.80
C TYR A 396 12.08 -21.16 -2.40
N GLY A 397 11.30 -20.76 -1.40
CA GLY A 397 11.31 -21.39 -0.07
C GLY A 397 10.56 -22.73 -0.03
N ASP A 398 9.32 -22.71 -0.55
CA ASP A 398 8.33 -23.80 -0.56
C ASP A 398 7.57 -24.01 0.78
N GLU A 399 7.90 -24.99 1.65
CA GLU A 399 7.19 -25.20 2.95
C GLU A 399 8.06 -24.79 4.16
N GLY A 400 8.03 -23.52 4.59
CA GLY A 400 8.99 -23.02 5.59
C GLY A 400 8.69 -21.76 6.38
N ASN A 401 9.73 -21.14 6.95
CA ASN A 401 9.73 -19.79 7.53
C ASN A 401 11.08 -19.17 7.15
N ASP A 402 11.17 -18.79 5.89
CA ASP A 402 12.42 -18.80 5.14
C ASP A 402 13.05 -17.42 5.06
N ILE A 403 14.35 -17.37 4.77
CA ILE A 403 15.08 -16.11 4.59
C ILE A 403 15.79 -16.11 3.25
N LEU A 404 15.29 -15.31 2.32
CA LEU A 404 15.76 -15.21 0.93
C LEU A 404 16.51 -13.89 0.72
N PHE A 405 17.61 -13.93 -0.05
CA PHE A 405 18.39 -12.76 -0.46
C PHE A 405 18.74 -12.85 -1.96
N GLY A 406 18.31 -11.89 -2.79
CA GLY A 406 18.74 -11.79 -4.19
C GLY A 406 20.18 -11.24 -4.31
N GLU A 407 20.33 -9.99 -3.86
CA GLU A 407 21.53 -9.18 -3.65
C GLU A 407 21.97 -8.21 -4.77
N ASP A 408 22.56 -8.67 -5.88
CA ASP A 408 23.09 -7.81 -6.97
C ASP A 408 22.43 -8.23 -8.31
N GLY A 409 21.10 -8.02 -8.46
CA GLY A 409 20.31 -8.70 -9.51
C GLY A 409 19.09 -7.99 -10.10
N ASN A 410 18.12 -8.79 -10.58
CA ASN A 410 16.74 -8.42 -10.93
C ASN A 410 15.88 -9.68 -10.64
N ASP A 411 15.67 -9.93 -9.36
CA ASP A 411 15.54 -11.28 -8.82
C ASP A 411 14.09 -11.70 -8.62
N VAL A 412 13.87 -13.01 -8.57
CA VAL A 412 12.54 -13.61 -8.37
C VAL A 412 12.55 -14.39 -7.07
N LEU A 413 12.04 -13.79 -6.01
CA LEU A 413 11.93 -14.39 -4.68
C LEU A 413 10.49 -14.83 -4.42
N MET A 414 10.34 -16.08 -3.99
CA MET A 414 9.06 -16.69 -3.62
C MET A 414 9.29 -17.36 -2.25
N GLY A 415 8.56 -16.95 -1.21
CA GLY A 415 8.55 -17.63 0.09
C GLY A 415 7.82 -18.96 -0.02
N GLY A 416 6.63 -19.05 0.57
CA GLY A 416 5.68 -20.12 0.30
C GLY A 416 4.61 -20.27 1.36
N ASP A 417 4.63 -21.39 2.08
CA ASP A 417 3.66 -21.79 3.10
C ASP A 417 4.20 -21.52 4.54
N GLY A 418 4.46 -20.25 4.91
CA GLY A 418 4.73 -19.84 6.31
C GLY A 418 5.08 -18.35 6.50
N ASP A 419 5.70 -17.97 7.64
CA ASP A 419 5.98 -16.56 8.01
C ASP A 419 7.39 -16.11 7.51
N ASP A 420 7.52 -15.60 6.29
CA ASP A 420 8.81 -15.47 5.57
C ASP A 420 9.53 -14.09 5.66
N GLU A 421 10.85 -14.03 5.46
CA GLU A 421 11.70 -12.81 5.43
C GLU A 421 12.46 -12.67 4.08
N LEU A 422 11.87 -11.98 3.10
CA LEU A 422 12.41 -11.80 1.73
C LEU A 422 13.15 -10.47 1.58
N TYR A 423 14.37 -10.53 1.03
CA TYR A 423 15.16 -9.36 0.62
C TYR A 423 15.53 -9.44 -0.86
N GLY A 424 15.08 -8.49 -1.66
CA GLY A 424 15.68 -8.25 -2.98
C GLY A 424 17.14 -7.84 -2.81
N ASP A 425 17.37 -6.64 -2.28
CA ASP A 425 18.70 -6.08 -2.07
C ASP A 425 19.53 -6.73 -0.96
N PHE A 426 20.85 -6.58 -1.10
CA PHE A 426 21.81 -6.80 -0.03
C PHE A 426 21.42 -6.00 1.23
N ARG A 427 21.07 -6.68 2.34
CA ARG A 427 20.59 -6.14 3.65
C ARG A 427 21.45 -5.01 4.30
N ARG A 428 22.55 -4.61 3.68
CA ARG A 428 23.40 -3.46 4.07
C ARG A 428 23.08 -2.15 3.33
N ALA A 429 22.38 -2.20 2.18
CA ALA A 429 21.92 -1.04 1.43
C ALA A 429 21.02 -0.13 2.29
N TYR A 430 20.06 -0.74 3.01
CA TYR A 430 19.22 -0.14 4.06
C TYR A 430 19.94 0.66 5.16
N ALA A 431 21.28 0.61 5.24
CA ALA A 431 22.08 1.34 6.21
C ALA A 431 23.19 2.22 5.59
N SER A 432 23.22 2.39 4.26
CA SER A 432 24.34 2.97 3.52
C SER A 432 23.87 3.80 2.31
N PRO A 433 23.88 5.15 2.39
CA PRO A 433 23.28 6.03 1.38
C PRO A 433 24.11 6.19 0.09
N ASP A 434 25.23 5.46 -0.04
CA ASP A 434 26.22 5.60 -1.12
C ASP A 434 26.42 4.31 -1.94
N ASN A 435 25.66 3.23 -1.72
CA ASN A 435 25.65 2.05 -2.60
C ASN A 435 24.33 1.95 -3.37
N ASP A 436 24.46 2.13 -4.68
CA ASP A 436 23.42 2.17 -5.71
C ASP A 436 23.62 0.89 -6.54
N VAL A 437 23.45 -0.26 -5.88
CA VAL A 437 23.62 -1.63 -6.38
C VAL A 437 22.48 -2.46 -5.78
N GLY A 438 21.78 -3.14 -6.67
CA GLY A 438 20.39 -3.56 -6.59
C GLY A 438 19.77 -3.51 -7.99
N GLY A 439 18.52 -3.96 -8.13
CA GLY A 439 17.77 -3.89 -9.38
C GLY A 439 16.28 -4.12 -9.19
N ASN A 440 15.54 -4.30 -10.29
CA ASN A 440 14.09 -4.32 -10.30
C ASN A 440 13.55 -5.72 -9.94
N ASP A 441 13.25 -5.93 -8.66
CA ASP A 441 12.98 -7.25 -8.11
C ASP A 441 11.49 -7.62 -8.05
N LEU A 442 11.21 -8.92 -7.96
CA LEU A 442 9.88 -9.48 -7.81
C LEU A 442 9.85 -10.39 -6.57
N LEU A 443 9.20 -9.91 -5.52
CA LEU A 443 9.04 -10.59 -4.24
C LEU A 443 7.59 -11.07 -4.07
N TYR A 444 7.43 -12.35 -3.75
CA TYR A 444 6.18 -12.96 -3.33
C TYR A 444 6.35 -13.62 -1.97
N GLY A 445 5.55 -13.21 -0.96
CA GLY A 445 5.48 -13.92 0.32
C GLY A 445 4.84 -15.28 0.13
N GLY A 446 3.53 -15.34 0.35
CA GLY A 446 2.71 -16.48 -0.06
C GLY A 446 1.52 -16.68 0.86
N ALA A 447 1.76 -17.35 1.99
CA ALA A 447 0.70 -17.83 2.88
C ALA A 447 1.06 -17.84 4.38
N GLY A 448 1.59 -16.74 4.91
CA GLY A 448 1.75 -16.58 6.37
C GLY A 448 1.61 -15.15 6.89
N LYS A 449 2.75 -14.49 7.14
CA LYS A 449 2.86 -13.16 7.78
C LYS A 449 4.17 -12.48 7.38
N ASP A 450 4.26 -12.14 6.11
CA ASP A 450 5.55 -12.11 5.42
C ASP A 450 6.18 -10.72 5.50
N SER A 451 7.51 -10.66 5.40
CA SER A 451 8.30 -9.43 5.47
C SER A 451 9.15 -9.28 4.21
N LEU A 452 8.61 -8.53 3.26
CA LEU A 452 9.20 -8.27 1.95
C LEU A 452 9.91 -6.91 1.96
N TYR A 453 11.17 -6.94 1.57
CA TYR A 453 12.07 -5.79 1.46
C TYR A 453 12.65 -5.76 0.04
N GLY A 454 12.33 -4.74 -0.77
CA GLY A 454 12.83 -4.60 -2.14
C GLY A 454 14.29 -4.11 -2.16
N GLY A 455 14.52 -2.87 -2.57
CA GLY A 455 15.59 -2.03 -2.02
C GLY A 455 15.98 -0.83 -2.88
N VAL A 456 16.54 -1.11 -4.06
CA VAL A 456 17.00 -0.11 -5.04
C VAL A 456 16.71 -0.58 -6.47
N GLY A 457 15.43 -0.58 -6.80
CA GLY A 457 14.86 -0.82 -8.12
C GLY A 457 13.44 -0.27 -8.18
N ASP A 458 12.79 -0.32 -9.35
CA ASP A 458 11.32 -0.20 -9.40
C ASP A 458 10.75 -1.60 -9.17
N ASP A 459 10.44 -1.93 -7.92
CA ASP A 459 10.21 -3.28 -7.41
C ASP A 459 8.72 -3.68 -7.42
N LEU A 460 8.45 -4.99 -7.35
CA LEU A 460 7.11 -5.52 -7.14
C LEU A 460 7.04 -6.44 -5.91
N LEU A 461 6.28 -6.01 -4.91
CA LEU A 461 6.07 -6.71 -3.64
C LEU A 461 4.62 -7.18 -3.53
N ASP A 462 4.38 -8.48 -3.50
CA ASP A 462 3.08 -9.11 -3.27
C ASP A 462 3.16 -9.99 -2.02
N GLY A 463 2.46 -9.64 -0.95
CA GLY A 463 2.47 -10.42 0.30
C GLY A 463 1.81 -11.80 0.14
N GLY A 464 0.94 -11.99 -0.85
CA GLY A 464 0.07 -13.16 -0.89
C GLY A 464 -1.06 -13.00 0.12
N SER A 465 -1.24 -13.97 1.03
CA SER A 465 -2.33 -13.95 2.02
C SER A 465 -1.85 -14.06 3.47
N GLY A 466 -1.66 -12.92 4.15
CA GLY A 466 -1.26 -12.89 5.56
C GLY A 466 -1.78 -11.70 6.38
N GLU A 467 -0.90 -11.04 7.15
CA GLU A 467 -1.05 -9.61 7.49
C GLU A 467 0.37 -9.03 7.43
N ASP A 468 0.73 -8.48 6.28
CA ASP A 468 2.12 -8.57 5.82
C ASP A 468 2.86 -7.24 5.94
N TYR A 469 4.18 -7.27 5.81
CA TYR A 469 5.07 -6.12 5.87
C TYR A 469 5.72 -5.96 4.50
N LEU A 470 5.45 -4.83 3.83
CA LEU A 470 6.00 -4.52 2.51
C LEU A 470 6.76 -3.19 2.58
N GLU A 471 8.01 -3.15 2.16
CA GLU A 471 8.89 -1.98 2.10
C GLU A 471 9.80 -2.13 0.88
N GLY A 472 9.43 -1.53 -0.26
CA GLY A 472 10.23 -1.53 -1.49
C GLY A 472 11.50 -0.70 -1.28
N GLY A 473 11.38 0.62 -1.40
CA GLY A 473 12.41 1.57 -1.02
C GLY A 473 12.66 2.58 -2.12
N LYS A 474 13.76 2.43 -2.88
CA LYS A 474 14.20 3.42 -3.87
C LYS A 474 13.93 3.01 -5.33
N GLY A 475 12.71 3.29 -5.80
CA GLY A 475 12.34 3.35 -7.22
C GLY A 475 10.88 3.78 -7.38
N ASP A 476 10.25 3.56 -8.54
CA ASP A 476 8.80 3.78 -8.69
C ASP A 476 8.03 2.46 -8.35
N ASP A 477 7.85 2.16 -7.05
CA ASP A 477 7.52 0.80 -6.55
C ASP A 477 6.04 0.38 -6.68
N ILE A 478 5.79 -0.95 -6.72
CA ILE A 478 4.44 -1.55 -6.80
C ILE A 478 4.18 -2.52 -5.64
N TYR A 479 3.18 -2.17 -4.82
CA TYR A 479 2.67 -2.99 -3.73
C TYR A 479 1.35 -3.67 -4.11
N VAL A 480 1.27 -5.00 -4.04
CA VAL A 480 0.00 -5.75 -4.16
C VAL A 480 -0.53 -6.03 -2.76
N VAL A 481 -1.81 -5.67 -2.52
CA VAL A 481 -2.45 -5.75 -1.19
C VAL A 481 -3.77 -6.53 -1.26
N ASP A 482 -3.74 -7.72 -0.67
CA ASP A 482 -4.89 -8.62 -0.49
C ASP A 482 -5.72 -8.22 0.74
N ASN A 483 -5.05 -7.83 1.83
CA ASN A 483 -5.65 -7.66 3.14
C ASN A 483 -5.52 -6.21 3.68
N VAL A 484 -6.61 -5.69 4.24
CA VAL A 484 -6.68 -4.35 4.86
C VAL A 484 -5.77 -4.17 6.09
N ASN A 485 -5.15 -5.24 6.59
CA ASN A 485 -4.16 -5.18 7.66
C ASN A 485 -2.70 -5.11 7.17
N ASP A 486 -2.45 -5.23 5.86
CA ASP A 486 -1.09 -5.22 5.29
C ASP A 486 -0.45 -3.85 5.42
N LYS A 487 0.84 -3.85 5.75
CA LYS A 487 1.59 -2.68 6.22
C LYS A 487 2.66 -2.27 5.21
N VAL A 488 2.22 -1.64 4.13
CA VAL A 488 3.06 -0.86 3.22
C VAL A 488 3.82 0.22 4.01
N VAL A 489 5.12 0.36 3.72
CA VAL A 489 6.03 1.37 4.31
C VAL A 489 6.68 2.16 3.20
N GLU A 490 6.55 3.47 3.27
CA GLU A 490 7.34 4.38 2.46
C GLU A 490 8.05 5.42 3.31
N ASN A 491 9.18 5.93 2.81
CA ASN A 491 9.84 7.11 3.37
C ASN A 491 9.91 8.26 2.35
N ALA A 492 10.18 9.45 2.86
CA ALA A 492 10.12 10.65 2.05
C ALA A 492 11.26 10.73 1.02
N ASN A 493 10.90 10.91 -0.25
CA ASN A 493 11.80 11.06 -1.41
C ASN A 493 12.53 9.76 -1.82
N GLU A 494 11.95 8.60 -1.59
CA GLU A 494 12.51 7.33 -2.06
C GLU A 494 11.91 6.94 -3.44
N GLY A 495 10.59 7.06 -3.64
CA GLY A 495 9.92 6.74 -4.91
C GLY A 495 8.78 7.64 -5.42
N HIS A 496 7.91 7.03 -6.24
CA HIS A 496 6.56 7.47 -6.64
C HIS A 496 5.67 6.23 -6.75
N ASP A 497 5.02 5.87 -5.65
CA ASP A 497 4.75 4.46 -5.40
C ASP A 497 3.26 4.13 -5.54
N THR A 498 2.97 2.87 -5.93
CA THR A 498 1.62 2.44 -6.33
C THR A 498 1.14 1.24 -5.51
N VAL A 499 0.03 1.40 -4.79
CA VAL A 499 -0.70 0.26 -4.20
C VAL A 499 -1.77 -0.26 -5.15
N ILE A 500 -1.81 -1.57 -5.36
CA ILE A 500 -2.81 -2.30 -6.13
C ILE A 500 -3.59 -3.22 -5.18
N ALA A 501 -4.81 -2.83 -4.81
CA ALA A 501 -5.57 -3.49 -3.75
C ALA A 501 -6.73 -4.36 -4.27
N SER A 502 -6.94 -5.53 -3.65
CA SER A 502 -8.16 -6.36 -3.78
C SER A 502 -9.07 -6.32 -2.55
N CYS A 503 -8.95 -5.25 -1.76
CA CYS A 503 -9.84 -4.88 -0.66
C CYS A 503 -10.07 -3.35 -0.63
N SER A 504 -10.97 -2.86 0.22
CA SER A 504 -11.03 -1.42 0.54
C SER A 504 -9.77 -1.04 1.32
N TYR A 505 -8.98 -0.08 0.81
CA TYR A 505 -7.67 0.26 1.38
C TYR A 505 -7.49 1.76 1.66
N THR A 506 -6.58 2.06 2.59
CA THR A 506 -6.16 3.41 2.95
C THR A 506 -4.65 3.49 2.84
N LEU A 507 -4.13 4.39 2.00
CA LEU A 507 -2.70 4.54 1.81
C LEU A 507 -1.95 4.82 3.13
N SER A 508 -0.77 4.23 3.24
CA SER A 508 0.28 4.65 4.18
C SER A 508 0.71 6.10 3.88
N GLY A 509 1.57 6.68 4.72
CA GLY A 509 2.21 7.95 4.40
C GLY A 509 3.18 7.79 3.23
N GLU A 510 3.54 8.91 2.60
CA GLU A 510 4.49 9.01 1.48
C GLU A 510 4.05 8.42 0.12
N VAL A 511 3.32 7.31 0.04
CA VAL A 511 2.79 6.72 -1.23
C VAL A 511 1.91 7.70 -2.04
N GLU A 512 2.02 7.70 -3.37
CA GLU A 512 1.24 8.54 -4.31
C GLU A 512 -0.04 7.89 -4.85
N ASP A 513 0.01 6.64 -5.34
CA ASP A 513 -1.04 6.04 -6.17
C ASP A 513 -1.78 4.89 -5.45
N LEU A 514 -3.10 4.83 -5.63
CA LEU A 514 -3.94 3.69 -5.20
C LEU A 514 -4.86 3.23 -6.34
N ARG A 515 -4.77 1.94 -6.68
CA ARG A 515 -5.58 1.27 -7.68
C ARG A 515 -6.40 0.13 -7.07
N LEU A 516 -7.72 0.21 -7.19
CA LEU A 516 -8.60 -0.91 -6.88
C LEU A 516 -8.62 -1.92 -8.04
N THR A 517 -8.59 -3.21 -7.69
CA THR A 517 -8.75 -4.32 -8.64
C THR A 517 -10.22 -4.69 -8.84
N GLU A 518 -10.52 -5.37 -9.95
CA GLU A 518 -11.88 -5.76 -10.31
C GLU A 518 -12.42 -6.92 -9.46
N GLY A 519 -13.65 -6.82 -8.96
CA GLY A 519 -14.36 -7.95 -8.34
C GLY A 519 -15.20 -7.66 -7.10
N GLY A 520 -15.13 -6.45 -6.54
CA GLY A 520 -15.93 -6.06 -5.38
C GLY A 520 -16.17 -4.55 -5.29
N ASP A 521 -17.20 -4.18 -4.53
CA ASP A 521 -17.49 -2.79 -4.14
C ASP A 521 -16.46 -2.38 -3.07
N PHE A 522 -15.29 -1.91 -3.50
CA PHE A 522 -14.18 -1.51 -2.65
C PHE A 522 -14.06 0.02 -2.54
N ASP A 523 -13.43 0.50 -1.47
CA ASP A 523 -13.18 1.92 -1.21
C ASP A 523 -11.68 2.26 -1.35
N ALA A 524 -11.37 3.43 -1.92
CA ALA A 524 -10.01 3.94 -2.07
C ALA A 524 -9.85 5.21 -1.22
N ILE A 525 -8.90 5.20 -0.28
CA ILE A 525 -8.64 6.34 0.61
C ILE A 525 -7.16 6.74 0.52
N GLY A 526 -6.90 8.01 0.20
CA GLY A 526 -5.58 8.61 0.12
C GLY A 526 -5.00 9.00 1.48
N ASN A 527 -3.88 9.72 1.46
CA ASN A 527 -3.13 10.14 2.65
C ASN A 527 -3.16 11.67 2.86
N ALA A 528 -2.01 12.34 2.83
CA ALA A 528 -1.87 13.79 3.02
C ALA A 528 -0.99 14.45 1.93
N ARG A 529 -0.91 13.81 0.76
CA ARG A 529 -0.19 14.22 -0.45
C ARG A 529 -1.17 14.35 -1.61
N ASP A 530 -0.69 14.81 -2.76
CA ASP A 530 -1.48 14.93 -3.98
C ASP A 530 -1.66 13.53 -4.63
N ASN A 531 -2.65 12.75 -4.19
CA ASN A 531 -2.80 11.33 -4.56
C ASN A 531 -3.55 11.10 -5.89
N LEU A 532 -3.26 9.98 -6.57
CA LEU A 532 -4.07 9.45 -7.67
C LEU A 532 -4.83 8.19 -7.23
N LEU A 533 -6.15 8.31 -7.05
CA LEU A 533 -7.03 7.21 -6.70
C LEU A 533 -7.78 6.72 -7.95
N THR A 534 -7.67 5.44 -8.28
CA THR A 534 -8.43 4.79 -9.37
C THR A 534 -9.26 3.62 -8.85
N GLY A 535 -10.58 3.67 -9.06
CA GLY A 535 -11.53 2.62 -8.74
C GLY A 535 -11.65 1.54 -9.81
N ASN A 536 -12.77 0.79 -9.78
CA ASN A 536 -13.00 -0.42 -10.55
C ASN A 536 -14.37 -0.39 -11.30
N SER A 537 -15.09 -1.53 -11.35
CA SER A 537 -16.44 -1.63 -11.93
C SER A 537 -17.57 -1.97 -10.94
N GLY A 538 -17.36 -1.74 -9.65
CA GLY A 538 -18.38 -1.73 -8.58
C GLY A 538 -18.71 -0.30 -8.12
N ASP A 539 -19.59 -0.17 -7.12
CA ASP A 539 -19.94 1.15 -6.56
C ASP A 539 -18.87 1.56 -5.50
N ASN A 540 -17.91 2.42 -5.86
CA ASN A 540 -16.76 2.77 -5.01
C ASN A 540 -16.96 4.05 -4.17
N VAL A 541 -16.35 4.14 -2.99
CA VAL A 541 -16.06 5.43 -2.32
C VAL A 541 -14.60 5.81 -2.57
N LEU A 542 -14.37 7.03 -3.06
CA LEU A 542 -13.04 7.62 -3.25
C LEU A 542 -12.89 8.86 -2.36
N ASP A 543 -11.86 8.86 -1.51
CA ASP A 543 -11.55 9.98 -0.59
C ASP A 543 -10.06 10.28 -0.63
N GLY A 544 -9.67 11.38 -1.29
CA GLY A 544 -8.26 11.80 -1.41
C GLY A 544 -7.56 12.04 -0.06
N GLY A 545 -8.33 12.26 1.02
CA GLY A 545 -7.78 12.57 2.33
C GLY A 545 -7.47 14.07 2.44
N LYS A 546 -6.22 14.45 2.12
CA LYS A 546 -5.78 15.84 1.97
C LYS A 546 -4.70 15.95 0.88
N GLY A 547 -5.04 16.44 -0.30
CA GLY A 547 -4.06 16.78 -1.31
C GLY A 547 -4.56 17.80 -2.31
N ILE A 548 -3.99 17.78 -3.51
CA ILE A 548 -4.61 18.22 -4.76
C ILE A 548 -4.88 16.92 -5.55
N ASP A 549 -5.93 16.22 -5.13
CA ASP A 549 -6.09 14.81 -5.47
C ASP A 549 -6.72 14.61 -6.85
N THR A 550 -6.37 13.53 -7.54
CA THR A 550 -7.11 13.06 -8.72
C THR A 550 -7.84 11.77 -8.38
N MET A 551 -9.17 11.78 -8.54
CA MET A 551 -10.02 10.62 -8.30
C MET A 551 -10.69 10.19 -9.60
N ILE A 552 -10.62 8.89 -9.91
CA ILE A 552 -11.17 8.27 -11.11
C ILE A 552 -11.95 7.02 -10.66
N GLY A 553 -13.27 7.12 -10.49
CA GLY A 553 -14.12 6.02 -10.01
C GLY A 553 -14.09 4.85 -10.99
N GLY A 554 -14.69 5.04 -12.16
CA GLY A 554 -14.58 4.09 -13.26
C GLY A 554 -15.96 3.70 -13.77
N ARG A 555 -16.56 2.67 -13.19
CA ARG A 555 -17.91 2.20 -13.56
C ARG A 555 -18.70 1.75 -12.33
N GLY A 556 -19.47 2.65 -11.72
CA GLY A 556 -20.28 2.29 -10.56
C GLY A 556 -21.49 3.19 -10.38
N ASN A 557 -21.66 3.66 -9.16
CA ASN A 557 -22.46 4.82 -8.77
C ASN A 557 -21.60 5.54 -7.71
N ASP A 558 -20.48 6.09 -8.17
CA ASP A 558 -19.30 6.33 -7.36
C ASP A 558 -19.47 7.54 -6.45
N THR A 559 -18.84 7.50 -5.27
CA THR A 559 -18.96 8.53 -4.24
C THR A 559 -17.61 9.18 -3.95
N TYR A 560 -17.46 10.44 -4.37
CA TYR A 560 -16.24 11.22 -4.26
C TYR A 560 -16.29 12.18 -3.07
N MET A 561 -15.34 12.09 -2.14
CA MET A 561 -15.18 13.05 -1.05
C MET A 561 -14.25 14.18 -1.51
N VAL A 562 -14.71 15.43 -1.45
CA VAL A 562 -13.93 16.61 -1.89
C VAL A 562 -13.66 17.56 -0.72
N ASP A 563 -12.38 17.87 -0.51
CA ASP A 563 -11.82 18.59 0.63
C ASP A 563 -11.12 19.90 0.20
N ASN A 564 -10.43 19.86 -0.94
CA ASN A 564 -9.67 20.98 -1.50
C ASN A 564 -10.28 21.44 -2.85
N LEU A 565 -10.11 22.73 -3.16
CA LEU A 565 -10.48 23.30 -4.48
C LEU A 565 -9.53 22.88 -5.61
N GLY A 566 -8.45 22.14 -5.27
CA GLY A 566 -7.58 21.48 -6.24
C GLY A 566 -8.12 20.15 -6.76
N ASP A 567 -9.01 19.49 -6.00
CA ASP A 567 -9.43 18.10 -6.24
C ASP A 567 -10.10 17.93 -7.61
N LYS A 568 -9.66 16.89 -8.33
CA LYS A 568 -10.02 16.64 -9.72
C LYS A 568 -10.64 15.25 -9.87
N ILE A 569 -11.97 15.23 -9.94
CA ILE A 569 -12.74 14.05 -10.33
C ILE A 569 -12.66 13.87 -11.86
N VAL A 570 -12.59 12.62 -12.32
CA VAL A 570 -12.59 12.26 -13.75
C VAL A 570 -13.65 11.18 -14.00
N GLU A 571 -14.76 11.59 -14.63
CA GLU A 571 -15.84 10.70 -15.04
C GLU A 571 -16.04 10.66 -16.56
N ASN A 572 -16.57 9.55 -17.09
CA ASN A 572 -16.98 9.44 -18.49
C ASN A 572 -18.51 9.26 -18.64
N ALA A 573 -19.05 9.69 -19.78
CA ALA A 573 -20.49 9.74 -20.00
C ALA A 573 -21.12 8.33 -20.06
N GLY A 574 -21.93 8.00 -19.04
CA GLY A 574 -22.69 6.75 -18.98
C GLY A 574 -21.95 5.60 -18.29
N GLU A 575 -21.03 5.91 -17.38
CA GLU A 575 -20.39 4.89 -16.54
C GLU A 575 -21.18 4.61 -15.26
N GLY A 576 -21.68 5.66 -14.56
CA GLY A 576 -22.55 5.54 -13.39
C GLY A 576 -23.71 6.56 -13.25
N ILE A 577 -24.00 6.93 -12.00
CA ILE A 577 -24.86 8.05 -11.56
C ILE A 577 -24.21 8.64 -10.31
N ASP A 578 -23.29 9.57 -10.52
CA ASP A 578 -22.13 9.67 -9.64
C ASP A 578 -22.22 10.89 -8.70
N THR A 579 -21.63 10.76 -7.51
CA THR A 579 -22.00 11.58 -6.33
C THR A 579 -20.80 12.23 -5.68
N VAL A 580 -20.77 13.56 -5.67
CA VAL A 580 -19.78 14.32 -4.88
C VAL A 580 -20.35 14.63 -3.50
N VAL A 581 -19.62 14.24 -2.45
CA VAL A 581 -19.83 14.66 -1.07
C VAL A 581 -18.79 15.74 -0.75
N SER A 582 -19.20 17.01 -0.87
CA SER A 582 -18.27 18.12 -0.71
C SER A 582 -18.26 18.69 0.70
N ARG A 583 -17.04 18.89 1.20
CA ARG A 583 -16.68 19.48 2.49
C ARG A 583 -16.45 21.00 2.38
N ILE A 584 -16.61 21.54 1.16
CA ILE A 584 -16.39 22.94 0.77
C ILE A 584 -17.51 23.43 -0.17
N SER A 585 -17.43 24.67 -0.64
CA SER A 585 -18.27 25.14 -1.76
C SER A 585 -17.77 24.52 -3.07
N TYR A 586 -18.64 23.91 -3.86
CA TYR A 586 -18.23 23.10 -5.02
C TYR A 586 -19.07 23.31 -6.27
N THR A 587 -18.47 23.00 -7.42
CA THR A 587 -19.12 23.00 -8.74
C THR A 587 -18.85 21.65 -9.40
N LEU A 588 -19.91 20.93 -9.77
CA LEU A 588 -19.78 19.64 -10.45
C LEU A 588 -19.03 19.80 -11.79
N GLY A 589 -18.08 18.90 -12.04
CA GLY A 589 -17.46 18.71 -13.35
C GLY A 589 -18.42 18.10 -14.36
N ASP A 590 -17.93 17.79 -15.57
CA ASP A 590 -18.71 17.03 -16.54
C ASP A 590 -18.99 15.60 -16.02
N ASN A 591 -20.09 14.97 -16.48
CA ASN A 591 -20.47 13.58 -16.17
C ASN A 591 -20.74 13.24 -14.68
N LEU A 592 -21.00 14.23 -13.82
CA LEU A 592 -21.42 14.02 -12.42
C LEU A 592 -22.87 14.45 -12.20
N GLU A 593 -23.72 13.60 -11.64
CA GLU A 593 -25.14 13.90 -11.42
C GLU A 593 -25.42 14.57 -10.07
N ASN A 594 -24.81 14.11 -8.98
CA ASN A 594 -25.22 14.46 -7.62
C ASN A 594 -24.15 15.26 -6.86
N LEU A 595 -24.60 16.24 -6.06
CA LEU A 595 -23.76 16.97 -5.10
C LEU A 595 -24.46 17.00 -3.74
N THR A 596 -23.78 16.55 -2.68
CA THR A 596 -24.22 16.71 -1.30
C THR A 596 -23.20 17.56 -0.54
N LEU A 597 -23.62 18.72 -0.05
CA LEU A 597 -22.85 19.51 0.89
C LEU A 597 -22.90 18.86 2.28
N MET A 598 -21.73 18.67 2.90
CA MET A 598 -21.62 17.87 4.11
C MET A 598 -22.36 18.48 5.32
N ASP A 599 -23.15 17.64 6.00
CA ASP A 599 -23.75 17.88 7.32
C ASP A 599 -23.49 16.66 8.21
N ALA A 600 -22.53 16.74 9.12
CA ALA A 600 -22.15 15.64 10.01
C ALA A 600 -23.21 15.29 11.07
N SER A 601 -24.40 15.91 11.01
CA SER A 601 -25.57 15.51 11.79
C SER A 601 -26.57 14.61 11.05
N LYS A 602 -26.45 14.49 9.73
CA LYS A 602 -27.08 13.43 8.95
C LYS A 602 -26.27 12.12 9.11
N PRO A 603 -26.90 10.95 8.98
CA PRO A 603 -26.18 9.68 8.90
C PRO A 603 -25.74 9.38 7.46
N GLU A 604 -24.51 8.90 7.31
CA GLU A 604 -24.09 8.12 6.15
C GLU A 604 -24.76 6.73 6.18
N SER A 605 -24.88 6.07 5.03
CA SER A 605 -25.46 4.74 4.87
C SER A 605 -24.37 3.78 4.43
N GLU A 606 -24.12 2.70 5.19
CA GLU A 606 -23.07 1.72 4.88
C GLU A 606 -23.54 0.28 5.12
N ILE A 607 -22.72 -0.72 4.76
CA ILE A 607 -22.92 -2.13 5.10
C ILE A 607 -21.84 -2.55 6.09
N ILE A 608 -22.23 -2.97 7.29
CA ILE A 608 -21.34 -3.57 8.28
C ILE A 608 -21.81 -5.00 8.55
N ASN A 609 -20.89 -5.96 8.47
CA ASN A 609 -21.15 -7.40 8.69
C ASN A 609 -22.36 -7.91 7.87
N GLY A 610 -22.44 -7.50 6.60
CA GLY A 610 -23.53 -7.89 5.69
C GLY A 610 -24.90 -7.26 5.97
N LYS A 611 -24.98 -6.25 6.85
CA LYS A 611 -26.22 -5.55 7.20
C LYS A 611 -26.12 -4.03 7.00
N LYS A 612 -27.18 -3.44 6.45
CA LYS A 612 -27.29 -2.00 6.24
C LYS A 612 -27.39 -1.23 7.57
N MET A 613 -26.53 -0.23 7.73
CA MET A 613 -26.42 0.64 8.91
C MET A 613 -26.55 2.12 8.54
N LEU A 614 -26.73 2.95 9.55
CA LEU A 614 -26.75 4.41 9.51
C LEU A 614 -25.72 4.96 10.51
N THR A 615 -24.70 5.64 10.01
CA THR A 615 -23.53 6.05 10.80
C THR A 615 -23.43 7.56 10.89
N TYR A 616 -23.46 8.06 12.12
CA TYR A 616 -23.55 9.49 12.41
C TYR A 616 -22.20 10.07 12.81
N GLY A 617 -21.94 11.29 12.36
CA GLY A 617 -20.75 12.05 12.69
C GLY A 617 -19.55 11.79 11.80
N SER A 618 -19.70 11.08 10.68
CA SER A 618 -18.69 11.00 9.61
C SER A 618 -17.30 10.57 10.11
N PRO A 619 -17.15 9.32 10.57
CA PRO A 619 -15.95 8.89 11.29
C PRO A 619 -14.72 8.79 10.39
N ARG A 620 -14.88 8.33 9.14
CA ARG A 620 -13.80 8.14 8.15
C ARG A 620 -13.22 9.46 7.62
N PHE A 621 -13.98 10.55 7.67
CA PHE A 621 -13.60 11.88 7.14
C PHE A 621 -12.25 12.37 7.66
N TYR A 622 -11.94 12.11 8.92
CA TYR A 622 -10.84 12.77 9.61
C TYR A 622 -9.58 11.91 9.50
N LEU A 623 -8.51 12.49 8.94
CA LEU A 623 -7.16 11.95 9.09
C LEU A 623 -6.71 12.13 10.54
N LEU A 624 -7.06 11.15 11.37
CA LEU A 624 -6.79 11.10 12.80
C LEU A 624 -5.49 10.36 13.08
N ASP A 625 -4.80 10.84 14.10
CA ASP A 625 -3.56 10.27 14.59
C ASP A 625 -3.83 8.95 15.32
N TYR A 626 -3.13 7.91 14.85
CA TYR A 626 -3.19 6.53 15.34
C TYR A 626 -1.83 6.01 15.86
N LYS A 627 -0.83 6.88 16.04
CA LYS A 627 0.53 6.53 16.49
C LYS A 627 0.94 7.38 17.69
N GLN A 628 0.66 6.92 18.91
CA GLN A 628 1.06 7.69 20.10
C GLN A 628 2.59 7.75 20.27
N GLY A 629 3.14 8.97 20.41
CA GLY A 629 4.48 9.19 20.95
C GLY A 629 5.63 9.05 19.96
N ASP A 630 5.37 9.18 18.66
CA ASP A 630 6.40 9.32 17.61
C ASP A 630 6.87 10.79 17.46
N GLU A 631 5.95 11.75 17.57
CA GLU A 631 6.19 13.18 17.34
C GLU A 631 7.09 13.89 18.38
N VAL A 632 7.27 13.33 19.59
CA VAL A 632 8.06 13.96 20.66
C VAL A 632 9.02 12.95 21.32
N PRO A 633 10.33 13.01 20.98
CA PRO A 633 11.32 12.07 21.48
C PRO A 633 11.32 11.90 23.01
N GLY A 634 11.14 10.65 23.44
CA GLY A 634 11.12 10.24 24.85
C GLY A 634 9.77 10.42 25.57
N TYR A 635 8.68 10.70 24.86
CA TYR A 635 7.32 10.81 25.41
C TYR A 635 6.39 9.82 24.72
N LYS A 636 6.32 8.57 25.21
CA LYS A 636 5.51 7.49 24.59
C LYS A 636 4.17 7.23 25.28
N GLY A 637 3.91 7.85 26.42
CA GLY A 637 2.69 7.66 27.21
C GLY A 637 1.55 8.64 26.86
N THR A 638 1.34 8.90 25.56
CA THR A 638 0.64 10.11 25.07
C THR A 638 -0.77 9.87 24.52
N CYS A 639 -1.36 8.68 24.65
CA CYS A 639 -2.72 8.34 24.17
C CYS A 639 -3.82 9.40 24.39
N SER A 640 -3.72 10.12 25.51
CA SER A 640 -4.68 11.16 25.90
C SER A 640 -4.44 12.47 25.18
N GLU A 641 -3.18 12.77 24.87
CA GLU A 641 -2.70 13.90 24.09
C GLU A 641 -3.00 13.67 22.60
N THR A 642 -2.78 12.45 22.07
CA THR A 642 -3.24 12.03 20.74
C THR A 642 -4.76 12.19 20.63
N SER A 643 -5.51 11.68 21.61
CA SER A 643 -6.97 11.83 21.63
C SER A 643 -7.45 13.29 21.76
N VAL A 644 -6.64 14.19 22.33
CA VAL A 644 -6.92 15.64 22.31
C VAL A 644 -6.62 16.25 20.95
N ALA A 645 -5.52 15.84 20.28
CA ALA A 645 -5.22 16.27 18.91
C ALA A 645 -6.34 15.84 17.95
N ASN A 646 -6.78 14.58 18.05
CA ASN A 646 -7.90 14.04 17.27
C ASN A 646 -9.19 14.82 17.49
N VAL A 647 -9.54 15.19 18.73
CA VAL A 647 -10.70 16.06 19.00
C VAL A 647 -10.51 17.50 18.47
N CYS A 648 -9.27 17.99 18.33
CA CYS A 648 -8.98 19.26 17.66
C CYS A 648 -9.12 19.16 16.13
N VAL A 649 -8.62 18.08 15.51
CA VAL A 649 -8.81 17.80 14.07
C VAL A 649 -10.31 17.63 13.75
N MET A 650 -11.06 16.94 14.60
CA MET A 650 -12.53 16.84 14.54
C MET A 650 -13.28 18.17 14.75
N ALA A 651 -12.57 19.25 15.11
CA ALA A 651 -13.06 20.61 15.21
C ALA A 651 -12.57 21.54 14.07
N GLY A 652 -11.93 20.97 13.03
CA GLY A 652 -11.34 21.73 11.93
C GLY A 652 -10.06 22.50 12.31
N LEU A 653 -9.35 22.07 13.35
CA LEU A 653 -8.10 22.70 13.78
C LEU A 653 -6.89 21.87 13.34
N SER A 654 -5.96 22.50 12.62
CA SER A 654 -4.64 21.93 12.33
C SER A 654 -3.80 21.85 13.62
N VAL A 655 -3.85 20.72 14.31
CA VAL A 655 -3.15 20.45 15.59
C VAL A 655 -2.67 19.00 15.57
N SER A 656 -1.37 18.79 15.79
CA SER A 656 -0.74 17.47 15.85
C SER A 656 -0.65 16.93 17.30
N GLU A 657 -0.37 15.64 17.52
CA GLU A 657 -0.13 15.14 18.89
C GLU A 657 1.01 15.92 19.52
N GLY A 658 2.12 16.09 18.79
CA GLY A 658 3.28 16.76 19.31
C GLY A 658 2.98 18.20 19.70
N ASP A 659 2.11 18.93 19.01
CA ASP A 659 1.67 20.25 19.48
C ASP A 659 0.90 20.18 20.82
N VAL A 660 0.05 19.17 21.01
CA VAL A 660 -0.60 18.91 22.31
C VAL A 660 0.43 18.53 23.37
N VAL A 661 1.37 17.63 23.10
CA VAL A 661 2.41 17.18 24.04
C VAL A 661 3.37 18.32 24.40
N LYS A 662 3.87 19.08 23.41
CA LYS A 662 4.70 20.29 23.60
C LYS A 662 3.97 21.30 24.48
N LYS A 663 2.65 21.52 24.27
CA LYS A 663 1.82 22.40 25.12
C LYS A 663 1.57 21.82 26.51
N ALA A 664 1.37 20.51 26.64
CA ALA A 664 1.15 19.82 27.91
C ALA A 664 2.39 19.91 28.82
N ILE A 665 3.58 19.71 28.24
CA ILE A 665 4.89 19.89 28.90
C ILE A 665 5.01 21.33 29.41
N ALA A 666 4.76 22.31 28.54
CA ALA A 666 4.92 23.74 28.86
C ALA A 666 4.01 24.24 30.00
N ASN A 667 2.88 23.56 30.25
CA ASN A 667 1.91 23.93 31.29
C ASN A 667 1.90 22.98 32.50
N GLY A 668 2.72 21.92 32.52
CA GLY A 668 2.75 20.94 33.60
C GLY A 668 1.49 20.06 33.67
N TRP A 669 0.88 19.78 32.52
CA TRP A 669 -0.37 19.01 32.38
C TRP A 669 -0.13 17.50 32.16
N CYS A 670 1.08 17.12 31.75
CA CYS A 670 1.53 15.74 31.56
C CYS A 670 2.64 15.37 32.55
N ASN A 671 2.87 14.06 32.75
CA ASN A 671 3.99 13.53 33.50
C ASN A 671 5.31 13.67 32.72
N THR A 672 6.11 14.68 33.07
CA THR A 672 7.45 14.93 32.48
C THR A 672 8.60 14.26 33.25
N SER A 673 8.29 13.60 34.38
CA SER A 673 9.29 13.10 35.35
C SER A 673 9.37 11.56 35.43
N ALA A 674 8.62 10.85 34.61
CA ALA A 674 8.67 9.40 34.53
C ALA A 674 10.05 8.90 34.07
N ALA A 675 10.58 7.92 34.78
CA ALA A 675 11.80 7.21 34.38
C ALA A 675 11.54 6.36 33.12
N ASP A 676 10.41 5.64 33.11
CA ASP A 676 9.91 4.92 31.93
C ASP A 676 9.23 5.88 30.95
N GLU A 677 9.59 5.76 29.67
CA GLU A 677 9.08 6.60 28.59
C GLU A 677 7.62 6.25 28.23
N SER A 678 7.20 5.00 28.48
CA SER A 678 5.81 4.53 28.28
C SER A 678 4.78 5.28 29.13
N THR A 679 5.23 5.91 30.23
CA THR A 679 4.40 6.72 31.13
C THR A 679 4.75 8.21 31.08
N ARG A 680 5.77 8.61 30.30
CA ARG A 680 6.15 10.01 30.08
C ARG A 680 5.26 10.60 28.99
N GLY A 681 4.57 11.70 29.30
CA GLY A 681 3.46 12.23 28.50
C GLY A 681 2.09 12.02 29.13
N SER A 682 1.92 11.00 29.98
CA SER A 682 0.61 10.66 30.55
C SER A 682 -0.02 11.80 31.36
N SER A 683 -1.33 12.02 31.19
CA SER A 683 -2.09 13.08 31.84
C SER A 683 -3.34 12.58 32.56
N ASN A 684 -3.97 13.47 33.32
CA ASN A 684 -5.23 13.21 34.03
C ASN A 684 -6.41 13.94 33.33
N PRO A 685 -7.68 13.53 33.58
CA PRO A 685 -8.84 14.13 32.91
C PRO A 685 -8.99 15.65 33.04
N PHE A 686 -8.59 16.25 34.17
CA PHE A 686 -8.63 17.72 34.32
C PHE A 686 -7.60 18.42 33.43
N SER A 687 -6.48 17.77 33.18
CA SER A 687 -5.40 18.25 32.31
C SER A 687 -5.79 18.10 30.83
N GLN A 688 -6.44 17.00 30.47
CA GLN A 688 -7.03 16.78 29.13
C GLN A 688 -8.08 17.85 28.80
N VAL A 689 -8.99 18.16 29.75
CA VAL A 689 -9.93 19.27 29.62
C VAL A 689 -9.20 20.63 29.54
N ALA A 690 -8.11 20.84 30.27
CA ALA A 690 -7.32 22.07 30.16
C ALA A 690 -6.65 22.23 28.78
N MET A 691 -6.18 21.13 28.18
CA MET A 691 -5.63 21.12 26.82
C MET A 691 -6.70 21.49 25.79
N LEU A 692 -7.87 20.87 25.80
CA LEU A 692 -8.99 21.21 24.90
C LEU A 692 -9.39 22.68 25.03
N ASN A 693 -9.57 23.18 26.26
CA ASN A 693 -9.86 24.60 26.51
C ASN A 693 -8.76 25.53 25.96
N SER A 694 -7.49 25.08 25.92
CA SER A 694 -6.36 25.85 25.37
C SER A 694 -6.31 25.90 23.84
N TYR A 695 -7.18 25.15 23.16
CA TYR A 695 -7.48 25.24 21.73
C TYR A 695 -8.87 25.84 21.46
N GLY A 696 -9.54 26.36 22.50
CA GLY A 696 -10.87 26.98 22.43
C GLY A 696 -12.05 26.02 22.59
N LEU A 697 -11.79 24.70 22.63
CA LEU A 697 -12.81 23.66 22.73
C LEU A 697 -13.20 23.47 24.21
N ARG A 698 -14.37 23.96 24.60
CA ARG A 698 -14.85 23.79 25.98
C ARG A 698 -15.29 22.34 26.19
N ALA A 699 -14.81 21.72 27.26
CA ALA A 699 -15.08 20.31 27.56
C ALA A 699 -15.48 20.06 29.02
N GLU A 700 -16.21 18.97 29.26
CA GLU A 700 -16.56 18.46 30.59
C GLU A 700 -16.08 17.01 30.78
N ILE A 701 -15.98 16.58 32.04
CA ILE A 701 -15.69 15.18 32.42
C ILE A 701 -17.00 14.54 32.83
N VAL A 702 -17.32 13.39 32.23
CA VAL A 702 -18.46 12.54 32.60
C VAL A 702 -17.92 11.30 33.31
N ASP A 703 -18.41 11.07 34.53
CA ASP A 703 -18.06 9.88 35.33
C ASP A 703 -18.81 8.64 34.81
N GLY A 704 -18.09 7.55 34.57
CA GLY A 704 -18.57 6.40 33.82
C GLY A 704 -18.76 6.66 32.32
N TYR A 705 -19.03 5.58 31.58
CA TYR A 705 -19.47 5.65 30.18
C TYR A 705 -20.95 5.27 30.07
N ASN A 706 -21.64 5.74 29.03
CA ASN A 706 -23.03 5.35 28.78
C ASN A 706 -23.31 5.34 27.28
N ILE A 707 -23.56 4.15 26.72
CA ILE A 707 -23.81 3.92 25.30
C ILE A 707 -24.86 4.88 24.71
N LYS A 708 -26.00 5.07 25.37
CA LYS A 708 -27.06 5.96 24.87
C LYS A 708 -26.61 7.42 24.87
N ARG A 709 -25.96 7.88 25.95
CA ARG A 709 -25.47 9.26 26.04
C ARG A 709 -24.34 9.53 25.05
N MET A 710 -23.46 8.55 24.84
CA MET A 710 -22.38 8.63 23.85
C MET A 710 -22.94 8.73 22.43
N ALA A 711 -23.95 7.92 22.09
CA ALA A 711 -24.66 8.02 20.82
C ALA A 711 -25.36 9.38 20.63
N GLU A 712 -26.02 9.91 21.65
CA GLU A 712 -26.60 11.27 21.63
C GLU A 712 -25.52 12.33 21.37
N LEU A 713 -24.39 12.27 22.06
CA LEU A 713 -23.30 13.26 21.93
C LEU A 713 -22.67 13.25 20.53
N VAL A 714 -22.45 12.07 19.95
CA VAL A 714 -21.86 11.94 18.61
C VAL A 714 -22.85 12.38 17.53
N ARG A 715 -24.15 12.06 17.66
CA ARG A 715 -25.24 12.58 16.80
C ARG A 715 -25.45 14.10 16.93
N ASP A 716 -25.18 14.66 18.11
CA ASP A 716 -25.11 16.11 18.34
C ASP A 716 -23.89 16.75 17.61
N GLY A 717 -22.92 15.97 17.11
CA GLY A 717 -21.71 16.46 16.44
C GLY A 717 -20.59 16.85 17.40
N ARG A 718 -20.62 16.37 18.65
CA ARG A 718 -19.64 16.68 19.70
C ARG A 718 -18.44 15.73 19.67
N GLY A 719 -17.29 16.21 20.11
CA GLY A 719 -16.12 15.38 20.37
C GLY A 719 -16.33 14.57 21.64
N VAL A 720 -15.91 13.30 21.61
CA VAL A 720 -15.96 12.39 22.77
C VAL A 720 -14.66 11.60 22.83
N MET A 721 -13.97 11.65 23.97
CA MET A 721 -12.84 10.78 24.31
C MET A 721 -13.30 9.78 25.38
N LEU A 722 -13.00 8.49 25.23
CA LEU A 722 -13.41 7.43 26.14
C LEU A 722 -12.18 6.83 26.84
N SER A 723 -12.19 6.78 28.18
CA SER A 723 -11.20 6.04 28.97
C SER A 723 -11.52 4.54 28.93
N VAL A 724 -10.53 3.72 28.58
CA VAL A 724 -10.67 2.26 28.39
C VAL A 724 -9.49 1.50 29.02
N ASN A 725 -9.59 0.17 29.05
CA ASN A 725 -8.45 -0.71 29.29
C ASN A 725 -7.90 -1.25 27.96
N ALA A 726 -6.62 -0.99 27.70
CA ALA A 726 -5.90 -1.40 26.48
C ALA A 726 -5.94 -2.91 26.26
N GLY A 727 -5.53 -3.72 27.24
CA GLY A 727 -5.49 -5.18 27.07
C GLY A 727 -6.85 -5.80 26.76
N LYS A 728 -7.94 -5.25 27.33
CA LYS A 728 -9.30 -5.66 26.97
C LYS A 728 -9.75 -5.20 25.59
N LEU A 729 -9.26 -4.04 25.11
CA LEU A 729 -9.57 -3.48 23.80
C LEU A 729 -8.78 -4.14 22.65
N TRP A 730 -7.59 -4.65 22.95
CA TRP A 730 -6.69 -5.29 21.98
C TRP A 730 -6.70 -6.82 22.06
N GLY A 731 -7.36 -7.40 23.08
CA GLY A 731 -7.38 -8.83 23.32
C GLY A 731 -6.09 -9.40 23.96
N VAL A 732 -5.20 -8.52 24.46
CA VAL A 732 -3.86 -8.86 24.97
C VAL A 732 -3.87 -8.85 26.51
N PRO A 733 -3.90 -10.03 27.19
CA PRO A 733 -4.08 -10.12 28.65
C PRO A 733 -3.04 -9.35 29.48
N GLU A 734 -1.83 -9.21 28.96
CA GLU A 734 -0.68 -8.57 29.59
C GLU A 734 -0.98 -7.09 29.88
N TYR A 735 -1.63 -6.39 28.94
CA TYR A 735 -2.02 -4.98 29.06
C TYR A 735 -3.33 -4.77 29.84
N VAL A 736 -3.91 -5.82 30.45
CA VAL A 736 -5.09 -5.69 31.32
C VAL A 736 -4.72 -5.19 32.72
N GLU A 737 -3.44 -5.30 33.12
CA GLU A 737 -2.90 -5.19 34.49
C GLU A 737 -3.83 -4.54 35.54
N GLY A 738 -4.44 -5.39 36.38
CA GLY A 738 -5.31 -4.98 37.47
C GLY A 738 -6.77 -4.63 37.09
N GLY A 739 -7.10 -4.49 35.80
CA GLY A 739 -8.47 -4.28 35.31
C GLY A 739 -9.00 -2.84 35.47
N TRP A 740 -8.10 -1.87 35.53
CA TRP A 740 -8.41 -0.43 35.58
C TRP A 740 -8.33 0.19 34.19
N VAL A 741 -8.76 1.44 34.03
CA VAL A 741 -8.38 2.22 32.84
C VAL A 741 -6.87 2.45 32.81
N ASN A 742 -6.27 2.25 31.64
CA ASN A 742 -4.87 2.56 31.35
C ASN A 742 -4.69 3.22 29.97
N HIS A 743 -5.76 3.43 29.21
CA HIS A 743 -5.71 3.95 27.84
C HIS A 743 -6.84 4.94 27.53
N LYS A 744 -6.67 5.71 26.45
CA LYS A 744 -7.63 6.69 25.94
C LYS A 744 -7.79 6.53 24.43
N ILE A 745 -9.04 6.50 24.00
CA ILE A 745 -9.43 6.47 22.59
C ILE A 745 -10.36 7.64 22.26
N THR A 746 -10.40 8.04 20.99
CA THR A 746 -11.37 9.03 20.49
C THR A 746 -12.55 8.31 19.87
N VAL A 747 -13.79 8.71 20.17
CA VAL A 747 -15.00 8.13 19.59
C VAL A 747 -15.42 9.00 18.40
N THR A 748 -15.23 8.46 17.21
CA THR A 748 -15.28 9.20 15.94
C THR A 748 -16.66 9.16 15.32
N GLY A 749 -17.42 8.08 15.49
CA GLY A 749 -18.77 7.92 14.92
C GLY A 749 -19.66 6.98 15.73
N VAL A 750 -20.96 7.00 15.47
CA VAL A 750 -21.91 6.04 16.07
C VAL A 750 -22.75 5.35 15.00
N VAL A 751 -22.68 4.02 15.00
CA VAL A 751 -23.32 3.14 14.03
C VAL A 751 -24.66 2.68 14.55
N CYS A 752 -25.68 2.74 13.70
CA CYS A 752 -27.06 2.46 14.05
C CYS A 752 -27.67 1.50 13.04
N ASP A 753 -28.56 0.63 13.49
CA ASP A 753 -29.38 -0.24 12.64
C ASP A 753 -30.28 0.62 11.73
N ALA A 754 -30.23 0.40 10.41
CA ALA A 754 -30.98 1.21 9.44
C ALA A 754 -32.50 0.95 9.45
N GLU A 755 -32.96 -0.18 9.97
CA GLU A 755 -34.40 -0.52 10.08
C GLU A 755 -35.00 -0.09 11.42
N THR A 756 -34.24 -0.20 12.50
CA THR A 756 -34.73 0.04 13.88
C THR A 756 -34.27 1.35 14.51
N GLY A 757 -33.16 1.94 14.04
CA GLY A 757 -32.51 3.12 14.62
C GLY A 757 -31.79 2.87 15.95
N GLU A 758 -31.75 1.63 16.42
CA GLU A 758 -30.99 1.23 17.62
C GLU A 758 -29.47 1.30 17.36
N VAL A 759 -28.68 1.55 18.40
CA VAL A 759 -27.21 1.65 18.29
C VAL A 759 -26.63 0.25 18.14
N ALA A 760 -25.83 0.02 17.10
CA ALA A 760 -25.15 -1.25 16.81
C ALA A 760 -23.69 -1.26 17.30
N GLY A 761 -23.02 -0.10 17.26
CA GLY A 761 -21.63 0.05 17.65
C GLY A 761 -21.13 1.50 17.50
N PHE A 762 -19.82 1.69 17.56
CA PHE A 762 -19.16 2.98 17.42
C PHE A 762 -17.90 2.85 16.56
N TYR A 763 -17.56 3.92 15.84
CA TYR A 763 -16.22 4.06 15.27
C TYR A 763 -15.32 4.79 16.28
N ILE A 764 -14.05 4.39 16.32
CA ILE A 764 -13.03 4.96 17.20
C ILE A 764 -11.70 5.21 16.45
N ALA A 765 -10.89 6.12 16.98
CA ALA A 765 -9.46 6.21 16.71
C ALA A 765 -8.69 5.75 17.95
N ASP A 766 -7.73 4.84 17.77
CA ASP A 766 -6.98 4.16 18.85
C ASP A 766 -5.46 4.25 18.65
N SER A 767 -4.84 5.29 19.19
CA SER A 767 -3.42 5.56 18.95
C SER A 767 -2.43 4.59 19.62
N GLY A 768 -2.91 3.57 20.35
CA GLY A 768 -2.04 2.72 21.17
C GLY A 768 -1.42 1.50 20.48
N ARG A 769 -1.86 1.13 19.27
CA ARG A 769 -1.27 0.02 18.50
C ARG A 769 -0.40 0.46 17.31
N GLY A 770 -0.51 1.71 16.85
CA GLY A 770 0.29 2.23 15.73
C GLY A 770 -0.08 1.73 14.32
N ARG A 771 -1.18 0.98 14.16
CA ARG A 771 -1.65 0.42 12.88
C ARG A 771 -2.57 1.39 12.15
N THR A 772 -2.47 1.51 10.83
CA THR A 772 -3.34 2.37 10.00
C THR A 772 -4.83 2.06 10.21
N SER A 773 -5.17 0.77 10.36
CA SER A 773 -6.52 0.32 10.68
C SER A 773 -7.08 0.81 12.03
N ASP A 774 -6.27 1.37 12.93
CA ASP A 774 -6.73 2.04 14.16
C ASP A 774 -7.09 3.52 13.99
N GLY A 775 -6.84 4.15 12.84
CA GLY A 775 -7.25 5.54 12.57
C GLY A 775 -8.77 5.73 12.61
N CYS A 776 -9.52 4.74 12.14
CA CYS A 776 -10.99 4.75 12.17
C CYS A 776 -11.61 3.34 12.15
N ARG A 777 -11.42 2.54 13.21
CA ARG A 777 -12.04 1.20 13.31
C ARG A 777 -13.44 1.20 13.93
N TYR A 778 -14.30 0.33 13.41
CA TYR A 778 -15.57 -0.02 14.02
C TYR A 778 -15.38 -0.95 15.23
N LEU A 779 -16.16 -0.73 16.29
CA LEU A 779 -16.35 -1.65 17.41
C LEU A 779 -17.84 -1.91 17.64
N THR A 780 -18.19 -3.16 17.87
CA THR A 780 -19.53 -3.56 18.33
C THR A 780 -19.80 -3.04 19.74
N LEU A 781 -21.09 -3.00 20.12
CA LEU A 781 -21.48 -2.77 21.52
C LEU A 781 -20.96 -3.83 22.52
N GLU A 782 -20.42 -4.98 22.09
CA GLU A 782 -19.81 -5.94 23.01
C GLU A 782 -18.36 -5.55 23.32
N GLU A 783 -17.56 -5.23 22.30
CA GLU A 783 -16.16 -4.80 22.46
C GLU A 783 -16.05 -3.47 23.21
N VAL A 784 -16.90 -2.48 22.89
CA VAL A 784 -16.96 -1.21 23.63
C VAL A 784 -17.28 -1.44 25.11
N ARG A 785 -18.17 -2.40 25.42
CA ARG A 785 -18.47 -2.76 26.82
C ARG A 785 -17.32 -3.50 27.48
N ASN A 786 -16.65 -4.42 26.78
CA ASN A 786 -15.49 -5.12 27.33
C ASN A 786 -14.40 -4.11 27.72
N ALA A 787 -14.00 -3.25 26.77
CA ALA A 787 -12.95 -2.24 26.94
C ALA A 787 -13.28 -1.18 28.00
N ALA A 788 -14.55 -0.75 28.12
CA ALA A 788 -14.96 0.34 29.00
C ALA A 788 -15.64 -0.07 30.32
N ASP A 789 -16.09 -1.33 30.50
CA ASP A 789 -16.58 -1.82 31.80
C ASP A 789 -15.38 -2.21 32.70
N VAL A 790 -14.68 -1.18 33.16
CA VAL A 790 -13.47 -1.21 33.98
C VAL A 790 -13.46 -0.06 34.98
N ILE A 791 -12.73 -0.22 36.09
CA ILE A 791 -12.75 0.78 37.16
C ILE A 791 -11.98 2.03 36.73
N GLY A 792 -12.62 3.19 36.84
CA GLY A 792 -12.09 4.49 36.36
C GLY A 792 -12.49 4.86 34.93
N ALA A 793 -13.34 4.05 34.28
CA ALA A 793 -13.95 4.42 33.00
C ALA A 793 -14.75 5.72 33.11
N GLY A 794 -14.70 6.52 32.04
CA GLY A 794 -15.25 7.88 32.01
C GLY A 794 -15.07 8.49 30.63
N MET A 795 -15.83 9.53 30.33
CA MET A 795 -15.75 10.26 29.06
C MET A 795 -15.27 11.69 29.28
N ILE A 796 -14.59 12.25 28.29
CA ILE A 796 -14.44 13.71 28.14
C ILE A 796 -15.21 14.12 26.90
N THR A 797 -16.03 15.16 27.00
CA THR A 797 -17.01 15.52 25.97
C THR A 797 -16.97 17.01 25.70
N THR A 798 -17.14 17.44 24.44
CA THR A 798 -17.23 18.87 24.12
C THR A 798 -18.61 19.44 24.46
N LEU A 799 -18.63 20.67 25.01
CA LEU A 799 -19.84 21.37 25.42
C LEU A 799 -20.60 22.01 24.24
N GLU A 800 -19.92 22.20 23.12
CA GLU A 800 -20.43 22.57 21.80
C GLU A 800 -20.27 21.38 20.83
N PRO A 801 -21.10 21.28 19.78
CA PRO A 801 -20.72 20.56 18.56
C PRO A 801 -19.41 21.10 18.00
N ILE A 802 -18.58 20.23 17.43
CA ILE A 802 -17.30 20.60 16.81
C ILE A 802 -17.24 20.26 15.32
N LYS A 803 -18.00 19.24 14.89
CA LYS A 803 -18.07 18.81 13.50
C LYS A 803 -18.91 19.77 12.66
N MET A 804 -18.71 19.76 11.35
CA MET A 804 -19.46 20.60 10.42
C MET A 804 -20.97 20.30 10.51
N ARG A 805 -21.76 21.36 10.77
CA ARG A 805 -23.23 21.31 10.77
C ARG A 805 -23.79 22.46 9.95
N ASP A 806 -23.50 23.68 10.38
CA ASP A 806 -24.17 24.91 9.91
C ASP A 806 -23.21 25.85 9.13
N GLN A 807 -22.30 25.29 8.30
CA GLN A 807 -21.36 26.09 7.48
C GLN A 807 -22.01 26.56 6.17
N ASN A 808 -21.91 27.86 5.86
CA ASN A 808 -22.30 28.39 4.54
C ASN A 808 -21.37 27.81 3.46
N MET A 809 -21.93 27.01 2.55
CA MET A 809 -21.23 26.46 1.39
C MET A 809 -22.13 26.53 0.16
N ASP A 810 -21.56 26.72 -1.03
CA ASP A 810 -22.33 26.86 -2.27
C ASP A 810 -22.32 25.55 -3.07
N ALA A 811 -23.47 25.18 -3.64
CA ALA A 811 -23.66 23.97 -4.45
C ALA A 811 -24.03 24.36 -5.89
N ILE A 812 -23.16 24.01 -6.85
CA ILE A 812 -23.36 24.36 -8.26
C ILE A 812 -23.29 23.09 -9.11
N GLY A 813 -24.32 22.86 -9.93
CA GLY A 813 -24.38 21.76 -10.90
C GLY A 813 -23.77 22.13 -12.26
N ASN A 814 -24.00 21.27 -13.25
CA ASN A 814 -23.32 21.29 -14.54
C ASN A 814 -24.30 21.51 -15.71
N ALA A 815 -24.45 20.52 -16.59
CA ALA A 815 -25.32 20.52 -17.77
C ALA A 815 -26.15 19.23 -17.93
N LEU A 816 -26.31 18.48 -16.84
CA LEU A 816 -27.10 17.25 -16.69
C LEU A 816 -28.31 17.52 -15.78
N ASP A 817 -29.22 16.55 -15.65
CA ASP A 817 -30.33 16.65 -14.70
C ASP A 817 -29.83 16.36 -13.27
N ASN A 818 -29.33 17.38 -12.56
CA ASN A 818 -28.60 17.20 -11.30
C ASN A 818 -29.49 17.01 -10.05
N VAL A 819 -28.94 16.42 -8.99
CA VAL A 819 -29.50 16.50 -7.62
C VAL A 819 -28.49 17.18 -6.69
N LEU A 820 -28.80 18.41 -6.26
CA LEU A 820 -27.96 19.20 -5.35
C LEU A 820 -28.63 19.29 -3.98
N THR A 821 -27.92 18.85 -2.94
CA THR A 821 -28.39 18.82 -1.55
C THR A 821 -27.52 19.74 -0.67
N GLY A 822 -28.17 20.69 -0.01
CA GLY A 822 -27.56 21.61 0.95
C GLY A 822 -27.25 20.96 2.31
N ASN A 823 -26.61 21.74 3.17
CA ASN A 823 -26.29 21.33 4.54
C ASN A 823 -27.23 22.04 5.53
N ARG A 824 -26.71 22.69 6.57
CA ARG A 824 -27.51 23.51 7.50
C ARG A 824 -27.06 24.97 7.59
N GLY A 825 -26.19 25.37 6.66
CA GLY A 825 -25.68 26.74 6.55
C GLY A 825 -26.67 27.63 5.82
N ASN A 826 -26.17 28.67 5.16
CA ASN A 826 -26.95 29.44 4.20
C ASN A 826 -26.27 29.18 2.85
N ASN A 827 -26.88 28.35 2.00
CA ASN A 827 -26.28 27.83 0.78
C ASN A 827 -26.70 28.67 -0.45
N LEU A 828 -25.77 29.06 -1.32
CA LEU A 828 -26.13 29.43 -2.69
C LEU A 828 -26.21 28.15 -3.52
N MET A 829 -27.39 27.88 -4.08
CA MET A 829 -27.67 26.65 -4.82
C MET A 829 -28.04 26.99 -6.26
N LYS A 830 -27.37 26.38 -7.24
CA LYS A 830 -27.64 26.60 -8.67
C LYS A 830 -27.53 25.26 -9.39
N GLY A 831 -28.61 24.81 -10.03
CA GLY A 831 -28.61 23.63 -10.92
C GLY A 831 -27.65 23.84 -12.10
N GLY A 832 -28.15 24.21 -13.26
CA GLY A 832 -27.27 24.73 -14.32
C GLY A 832 -27.92 24.71 -15.69
N LYS A 833 -27.84 23.57 -16.36
CA LYS A 833 -28.65 23.22 -17.52
C LYS A 833 -29.18 21.80 -17.31
N GLY A 834 -30.49 21.62 -17.18
CA GLY A 834 -31.04 20.30 -16.85
C GLY A 834 -32.51 20.33 -16.48
N ASN A 835 -32.88 19.50 -15.51
CA ASN A 835 -34.17 19.45 -14.84
C ASN A 835 -33.92 19.23 -13.34
N ASP A 836 -33.20 20.18 -12.73
CA ASP A 836 -32.40 19.94 -11.53
C ASP A 836 -33.25 19.87 -10.25
N THR A 837 -32.85 19.05 -9.28
CA THR A 837 -33.50 18.99 -7.96
C THR A 837 -32.60 19.66 -6.91
N LEU A 838 -33.10 20.74 -6.32
CA LEU A 838 -32.37 21.60 -5.38
C LEU A 838 -32.99 21.48 -3.98
N ILE A 839 -32.31 20.80 -3.06
CA ILE A 839 -32.79 20.50 -1.70
C ILE A 839 -31.98 21.32 -0.68
N GLY A 840 -32.43 22.54 -0.30
CA GLY A 840 -31.65 23.42 0.59
C GLY A 840 -31.49 22.92 2.03
N GLU A 841 -32.44 22.08 2.48
CA GLU A 841 -32.51 21.48 3.82
C GLU A 841 -32.82 22.47 4.97
N ALA A 842 -31.85 23.28 5.40
CA ALA A 842 -32.07 24.25 6.48
C ALA A 842 -31.11 25.45 6.43
N GLY A 843 -31.63 26.68 6.42
CA GLY A 843 -30.79 27.84 6.17
C GLY A 843 -31.49 29.18 5.97
N ASN A 844 -30.91 29.98 5.08
CA ASN A 844 -31.54 31.13 4.41
C ASN A 844 -31.00 31.11 2.97
N ASP A 845 -31.42 30.11 2.22
CA ASP A 845 -30.76 29.64 1.01
C ASP A 845 -31.08 30.54 -0.19
N THR A 846 -30.18 30.53 -1.16
CA THR A 846 -30.32 31.32 -2.39
C THR A 846 -30.26 30.39 -3.60
N TYR A 847 -31.44 29.94 -4.02
CA TYR A 847 -31.66 29.20 -5.25
C TYR A 847 -31.54 30.15 -6.45
N VAL A 848 -30.59 29.88 -7.35
CA VAL A 848 -30.29 30.74 -8.52
C VAL A 848 -30.82 30.11 -9.80
N PHE A 849 -31.59 30.87 -10.58
CA PHE A 849 -32.20 30.39 -11.82
C PHE A 849 -32.16 31.43 -12.95
N SER A 850 -31.98 30.96 -14.18
CA SER A 850 -31.78 31.75 -15.40
C SER A 850 -32.57 31.14 -16.58
N ARG A 851 -32.71 31.90 -17.67
CA ARG A 851 -33.43 31.41 -18.85
C ARG A 851 -32.73 30.24 -19.52
N GLY A 852 -33.52 29.22 -19.83
CA GLY A 852 -33.04 27.96 -20.37
C GLY A 852 -32.13 27.21 -19.41
N ASP A 853 -32.20 27.45 -18.09
CA ASP A 853 -31.58 26.56 -17.09
C ASP A 853 -32.33 25.23 -17.11
N GLY A 854 -33.64 25.22 -16.85
CA GLY A 854 -34.37 23.97 -16.94
C GLY A 854 -35.79 23.93 -16.42
N ARG A 855 -36.14 22.79 -15.84
CA ARG A 855 -37.41 22.54 -15.12
C ARG A 855 -37.18 22.12 -13.68
N ASP A 856 -36.46 22.97 -12.98
CA ASP A 856 -35.91 22.69 -11.68
C ASP A 856 -37.00 22.53 -10.62
N VAL A 857 -36.71 21.73 -9.60
CA VAL A 857 -37.55 21.43 -8.45
C VAL A 857 -36.81 21.86 -7.19
N ILE A 858 -37.30 22.89 -6.54
CA ILE A 858 -36.81 23.32 -5.22
C ILE A 858 -37.57 22.57 -4.13
N VAL A 859 -36.84 21.98 -3.20
CA VAL A 859 -37.33 21.21 -2.05
C VAL A 859 -36.89 21.90 -0.76
N ASP A 860 -37.67 22.91 -0.40
CA ASP A 860 -37.40 23.85 0.69
C ASP A 860 -37.95 23.30 2.01
N ASN A 861 -37.21 22.40 2.65
CA ASN A 861 -37.73 21.54 3.73
C ASN A 861 -37.66 22.13 5.16
N ASP A 862 -37.12 23.34 5.33
CA ASP A 862 -36.86 23.90 6.66
C ASP A 862 -38.16 24.25 7.41
N LYS A 863 -38.09 24.13 8.73
CA LYS A 863 -39.13 24.48 9.71
C LYS A 863 -38.58 25.45 10.75
N THR A 864 -37.40 26.01 10.51
CA THR A 864 -36.75 27.02 11.33
C THR A 864 -37.51 28.35 11.21
N ARG A 865 -37.87 28.92 12.36
CA ARG A 865 -38.84 30.00 12.39
C ARG A 865 -38.19 31.36 12.21
N GLY A 866 -38.37 31.94 11.02
CA GLY A 866 -37.88 33.27 10.67
C GLY A 866 -36.76 33.28 9.64
N ASN A 867 -36.62 32.19 8.88
CA ASN A 867 -35.83 32.13 7.66
C ASN A 867 -36.31 33.14 6.61
N LEU A 868 -35.51 33.31 5.57
CA LEU A 868 -35.67 34.32 4.53
C LEU A 868 -35.16 33.78 3.19
N ASP A 869 -35.64 32.60 2.81
CA ASP A 869 -35.18 31.84 1.65
C ASP A 869 -35.48 32.57 0.33
N VAL A 870 -34.58 32.43 -0.65
CA VAL A 870 -34.52 33.29 -1.84
C VAL A 870 -34.45 32.50 -3.14
N LEU A 871 -35.41 32.74 -4.04
CA LEU A 871 -35.27 32.45 -5.47
C LEU A 871 -34.72 33.68 -6.19
N GLN A 872 -33.46 33.64 -6.59
CA GLN A 872 -32.78 34.70 -7.33
C GLN A 872 -32.83 34.41 -8.84
N LEU A 873 -33.72 35.11 -9.54
CA LEU A 873 -33.75 35.07 -11.00
C LEU A 873 -32.71 36.04 -11.57
N THR A 874 -31.88 35.59 -12.52
CA THR A 874 -30.70 36.34 -12.99
C THR A 874 -30.96 37.22 -14.20
N ASP A 875 -31.70 36.71 -15.21
CA ASP A 875 -32.04 37.41 -16.47
C ASP A 875 -33.55 37.52 -16.73
N ILE A 876 -34.38 37.17 -15.74
CA ILE A 876 -35.84 37.09 -15.85
C ILE A 876 -36.49 38.20 -15.01
N ASN A 877 -37.25 39.09 -15.66
CA ASN A 877 -37.96 40.21 -15.03
C ASN A 877 -39.31 39.77 -14.45
N GLN A 878 -39.90 40.56 -13.54
CA GLN A 878 -41.23 40.25 -12.96
C GLN A 878 -42.29 39.99 -14.05
N ASN A 879 -42.26 40.75 -15.15
CA ASN A 879 -43.24 40.62 -16.22
C ASN A 879 -43.04 39.41 -17.15
N ASN A 880 -41.99 38.61 -16.97
CA ASN A 880 -41.77 37.36 -17.71
C ASN A 880 -42.41 36.13 -17.04
N LEU A 881 -42.97 36.26 -15.84
CA LEU A 881 -43.38 35.14 -15.00
C LEU A 881 -44.87 34.77 -15.13
N TRP A 882 -45.17 33.48 -15.00
CA TRP A 882 -46.52 32.94 -14.86
C TRP A 882 -46.59 31.95 -13.69
N PHE A 883 -47.23 32.39 -12.60
CA PHE A 883 -47.41 31.65 -11.36
C PHE A 883 -48.72 30.86 -11.37
N ARG A 884 -48.66 29.58 -10.98
CA ARG A 884 -49.85 28.75 -10.78
C ARG A 884 -49.62 27.65 -9.74
N ARG A 885 -50.68 27.29 -9.03
CA ARG A 885 -50.70 26.12 -8.15
C ARG A 885 -50.89 24.82 -8.94
N SER A 886 -50.17 23.77 -8.57
CA SER A 886 -50.31 22.41 -9.13
C SER A 886 -50.36 21.39 -7.99
N GLY A 887 -51.55 20.95 -7.60
CA GLY A 887 -51.71 20.10 -6.42
C GLY A 887 -51.30 20.81 -5.12
N ASN A 888 -50.14 20.45 -4.57
CA ASN A 888 -49.51 21.12 -3.43
C ASN A 888 -48.37 22.07 -3.84
N ASP A 889 -47.89 21.99 -5.07
CA ASP A 889 -46.71 22.72 -5.54
C ASP A 889 -47.06 24.11 -6.05
N LEU A 890 -46.08 25.02 -6.00
CA LEU A 890 -46.05 26.26 -6.76
C LEU A 890 -45.24 26.04 -8.05
N TYR A 891 -45.84 26.30 -9.21
CA TYR A 891 -45.14 26.29 -10.49
C TYR A 891 -44.97 27.74 -10.98
N ILE A 892 -43.73 28.07 -11.36
CA ILE A 892 -43.31 29.36 -11.90
C ILE A 892 -42.85 29.11 -13.34
N ASP A 893 -43.77 29.15 -14.31
CA ASP A 893 -43.39 29.00 -15.73
C ASP A 893 -42.74 30.30 -16.23
N ILE A 894 -41.66 30.18 -17.00
CA ILE A 894 -41.03 31.31 -17.67
C ILE A 894 -41.66 31.49 -19.05
N MET A 895 -42.25 32.66 -19.29
CA MET A 895 -42.93 32.91 -20.56
C MET A 895 -41.94 32.98 -21.73
N GLY A 896 -42.33 32.37 -22.85
CA GLY A 896 -41.56 32.30 -24.09
C GLY A 896 -40.57 31.14 -24.19
N SER A 897 -40.48 30.27 -23.18
CA SER A 897 -39.59 29.10 -23.17
C SER A 897 -40.27 27.88 -22.53
N SER A 898 -39.53 26.77 -22.39
CA SER A 898 -39.96 25.51 -21.76
C SER A 898 -39.79 25.49 -20.24
N ASP A 899 -39.16 26.54 -19.72
CA ASP A 899 -38.47 26.58 -18.44
C ASP A 899 -39.43 26.82 -17.28
N ARG A 900 -39.11 26.26 -16.11
CA ARG A 900 -39.94 26.37 -14.91
C ARG A 900 -39.10 26.20 -13.65
N VAL A 901 -39.40 27.00 -12.63
CA VAL A 901 -39.07 26.62 -11.23
C VAL A 901 -40.32 26.03 -10.57
N THR A 902 -40.16 24.88 -9.92
CA THR A 902 -41.20 24.19 -9.17
C THR A 902 -40.85 24.21 -7.69
N VAL A 903 -41.53 25.00 -6.87
CA VAL A 903 -41.33 24.92 -5.41
C VAL A 903 -42.28 23.86 -4.85
N LYS A 904 -41.68 22.76 -4.39
CA LYS A 904 -42.36 21.53 -3.99
C LYS A 904 -43.16 21.74 -2.70
N ASP A 905 -44.40 21.25 -2.68
CA ASP A 905 -45.26 21.27 -1.48
C ASP A 905 -45.41 22.64 -0.79
N TRP A 906 -45.27 23.76 -1.52
CA TRP A 906 -45.50 25.17 -1.10
C TRP A 906 -46.86 25.42 -0.39
N TYR A 907 -47.84 24.59 -0.68
CA TYR A 907 -49.18 24.63 -0.09
C TYR A 907 -49.40 23.60 1.03
N VAL A 908 -48.31 23.06 1.59
CA VAL A 908 -48.24 22.26 2.82
C VAL A 908 -47.46 23.05 3.88
N GLY A 909 -47.89 22.96 5.14
CA GLY A 909 -47.57 23.96 6.16
C GLY A 909 -48.58 25.10 6.14
N GLY A 910 -48.67 25.87 7.22
CA GLY A 910 -49.86 26.71 7.48
C GLY A 910 -49.64 28.03 8.22
N VAL A 911 -48.39 28.40 8.49
CA VAL A 911 -47.95 29.72 8.98
C VAL A 911 -46.43 29.80 8.87
N SER A 912 -45.92 30.94 8.37
CA SER A 912 -44.49 31.24 8.20
C SER A 912 -43.61 30.74 9.36
N GLY A 913 -42.62 29.93 9.01
CA GLY A 913 -41.77 29.17 9.91
C GLY A 913 -42.33 27.78 10.26
N SER A 914 -43.06 27.15 9.34
CA SER A 914 -43.51 25.75 9.42
C SER A 914 -43.92 25.15 8.05
N ASP A 915 -43.41 25.72 6.97
CA ASP A 915 -43.99 25.70 5.62
C ASP A 915 -42.90 25.72 4.55
N ASN A 916 -43.09 24.94 3.49
CA ASN A 916 -42.06 24.69 2.46
C ASN A 916 -42.03 25.85 1.44
N ARG A 917 -41.67 27.06 1.91
CA ARG A 917 -41.88 28.33 1.21
C ARG A 917 -40.64 29.22 1.18
N ILE A 918 -40.14 29.45 -0.03
CA ILE A 918 -39.21 30.53 -0.34
C ILE A 918 -39.89 31.89 -0.04
N GLU A 919 -39.47 32.62 1.00
CA GLU A 919 -40.04 33.93 1.35
C GLU A 919 -39.94 34.97 0.23
N ARG A 920 -38.90 34.90 -0.61
CA ARG A 920 -38.52 35.99 -1.54
C ARG A 920 -38.18 35.49 -2.93
N ILE A 921 -38.86 36.03 -3.94
CA ILE A 921 -38.46 35.87 -5.35
C ILE A 921 -37.89 37.21 -5.83
N LYS A 922 -36.58 37.25 -6.07
CA LYS A 922 -35.88 38.42 -6.64
C LYS A 922 -35.82 38.28 -8.16
N THR A 923 -36.05 39.39 -8.86
CA THR A 923 -36.17 39.44 -10.32
C THR A 923 -35.12 40.36 -10.94
N ALA A 924 -34.77 40.13 -12.21
CA ALA A 924 -33.67 40.82 -12.89
C ALA A 924 -33.92 42.33 -13.13
N ASP A 925 -35.17 42.78 -13.08
CA ASP A 925 -35.56 44.20 -13.08
C ASP A 925 -35.50 44.84 -11.68
N GLY A 926 -34.99 44.11 -10.68
CA GLY A 926 -34.71 44.59 -9.33
C GLY A 926 -35.87 44.48 -8.34
N ASN A 927 -37.03 43.96 -8.76
CA ASN A 927 -38.18 43.80 -7.87
C ASN A 927 -38.01 42.55 -6.98
N THR A 928 -38.52 42.63 -5.75
CA THR A 928 -38.72 41.47 -4.86
C THR A 928 -40.20 41.19 -4.69
N LEU A 929 -40.61 39.94 -4.92
CA LEU A 929 -41.93 39.42 -4.57
C LEU A 929 -41.82 38.68 -3.25
N TYR A 930 -42.73 38.94 -2.32
CA TYR A 930 -42.87 38.11 -1.12
C TYR A 930 -43.83 36.94 -1.38
N ASP A 931 -43.76 35.88 -0.56
CA ASP A 931 -44.68 34.73 -0.58
C ASP A 931 -46.17 35.17 -0.70
N SER A 932 -46.55 36.20 0.05
CA SER A 932 -47.90 36.74 0.09
C SER A 932 -48.29 37.44 -1.21
N ASP A 933 -47.34 37.94 -2.01
CA ASP A 933 -47.58 38.51 -3.34
C ASP A 933 -47.65 37.42 -4.40
N VAL A 934 -46.86 36.35 -4.26
CA VAL A 934 -46.97 35.13 -5.09
C VAL A 934 -48.36 34.53 -4.95
N ASP A 935 -48.91 34.38 -3.73
CA ASP A 935 -50.28 33.88 -3.55
C ASP A 935 -51.36 34.82 -4.13
N LYS A 936 -51.15 36.15 -4.13
CA LYS A 936 -52.04 37.11 -4.83
C LYS A 936 -51.93 36.94 -6.35
N LEU A 937 -50.73 36.75 -6.88
CA LEU A 937 -50.46 36.57 -8.30
C LEU A 937 -51.05 35.25 -8.81
N VAL A 938 -50.88 34.13 -8.10
CA VAL A 938 -51.52 32.84 -8.41
C VAL A 938 -53.05 32.97 -8.47
N GLN A 939 -53.67 33.64 -7.49
CA GLN A 939 -55.11 33.88 -7.47
C GLN A 939 -55.60 34.78 -8.61
N ALA A 940 -54.79 35.75 -9.03
CA ALA A 940 -55.09 36.58 -10.20
C ALA A 940 -54.95 35.77 -11.50
N MET A 941 -53.80 35.13 -11.71
CA MET A 941 -53.41 34.38 -12.89
C MET A 941 -54.35 33.21 -13.18
N ALA A 942 -54.90 32.55 -12.15
CA ALA A 942 -55.96 31.54 -12.29
C ALA A 942 -57.26 32.03 -12.98
N SER A 943 -57.43 33.35 -13.19
CA SER A 943 -58.56 33.94 -13.96
C SER A 943 -58.22 34.39 -15.39
N PHE A 944 -56.99 34.13 -15.85
CA PHE A 944 -56.54 34.33 -17.23
C PHE A 944 -56.46 32.97 -17.95
N ALA A 945 -56.49 32.97 -19.28
CA ALA A 945 -56.06 31.80 -20.03
C ALA A 945 -54.53 31.65 -19.90
N PRO A 946 -53.97 30.42 -19.94
CA PRO A 946 -52.53 30.21 -19.98
C PRO A 946 -51.87 31.01 -21.13
N PRO A 947 -50.69 31.60 -20.92
CA PRO A 947 -49.94 32.29 -21.97
C PRO A 947 -49.75 31.41 -23.21
N ALA A 948 -49.83 32.02 -24.39
CA ALA A 948 -49.44 31.33 -25.62
C ALA A 948 -47.92 31.08 -25.61
N ALA A 949 -47.45 29.97 -26.19
CA ALA A 949 -46.02 29.63 -26.21
C ALA A 949 -45.11 30.69 -26.85
N THR A 950 -45.67 31.59 -27.67
CA THR A 950 -44.97 32.72 -28.30
C THR A 950 -45.06 34.04 -27.50
N GLN A 951 -45.79 34.07 -26.38
CA GLN A 951 -45.84 35.22 -25.48
C GLN A 951 -44.64 35.15 -24.52
N THR A 952 -43.80 36.18 -24.51
CA THR A 952 -42.58 36.24 -23.69
C THR A 952 -42.73 37.09 -22.43
N SER A 953 -43.75 37.95 -22.35
CA SER A 953 -43.98 38.87 -21.22
C SER A 953 -45.45 39.29 -21.09
N TRP A 954 -45.80 39.83 -19.93
CA TRP A 954 -46.99 40.64 -19.73
C TRP A 954 -46.74 42.07 -20.23
N VAL A 955 -47.72 42.61 -20.95
CA VAL A 955 -47.80 44.02 -21.33
C VAL A 955 -48.38 44.80 -20.15
N ASN A 956 -47.78 45.93 -19.78
CA ASN A 956 -48.29 46.80 -18.73
C ASN A 956 -49.76 47.17 -18.99
N GLY A 957 -50.65 46.80 -18.06
CA GLY A 957 -52.09 46.99 -18.20
C GLY A 957 -52.85 45.85 -18.91
N GLN A 958 -52.26 44.67 -19.12
CA GLN A 958 -53.03 43.48 -19.48
C GLN A 958 -54.05 43.14 -18.38
N THR A 959 -55.31 42.94 -18.79
CA THR A 959 -56.43 42.64 -17.89
C THR A 959 -57.18 41.40 -18.33
N SER A 960 -57.65 40.62 -17.35
CA SER A 960 -58.76 39.68 -17.50
C SER A 960 -59.84 40.07 -16.48
N GLN A 961 -61.11 40.08 -16.90
CA GLN A 961 -62.27 40.33 -16.02
C GLN A 961 -62.09 41.55 -15.09
N ASP A 962 -61.73 42.70 -15.69
CA ASP A 962 -61.49 44.00 -15.02
C ASP A 962 -60.40 44.03 -13.93
N LYS A 963 -59.57 42.99 -13.82
CA LYS A 963 -58.39 42.96 -12.93
C LYS A 963 -57.11 43.27 -13.70
N VAL A 964 -56.36 44.26 -13.22
CA VAL A 964 -55.01 44.59 -13.69
C VAL A 964 -53.99 43.66 -13.02
N LEU A 965 -53.05 43.12 -13.79
CA LEU A 965 -51.93 42.35 -13.26
C LEU A 965 -50.99 43.29 -12.48
N MET A 966 -50.79 43.02 -11.19
CA MET A 966 -50.05 43.92 -10.30
C MET A 966 -48.54 43.88 -10.58
N THR A 967 -47.97 45.00 -11.02
CA THR A 967 -46.55 45.27 -10.79
C THR A 967 -46.34 45.41 -9.28
N VAL A 968 -45.39 44.67 -8.72
CA VAL A 968 -45.13 44.65 -7.27
C VAL A 968 -43.72 45.19 -7.04
N THR A 969 -43.65 46.42 -6.55
CA THR A 969 -42.40 47.14 -6.30
C THR A 969 -42.20 47.28 -4.79
N HIS A 970 -41.33 46.45 -4.22
CA HIS A 970 -40.95 46.43 -2.80
C HIS A 970 -39.47 46.79 -2.62
#